data_AF-A0A932MKM4-F1
#
_entry.id   AF-A0A932MKM4-F1
#
_cell.length_a   1.000
_cell.length_b   1.000
_cell.length_c   1.000
_cell.angle_alpha   90.00
_cell.angle_beta   90.00
_cell.angle_gamma   90.00
#
_symmetry.space_group_name_H-M   'P 1'
#
loop_
_entity.id
_entity.type
_entity.pdbx_description
1 polymer ?
#
loop_
_entity_poly.entity_id
_entity_poly.type
_entity_poly.pdbx_seq_one_letter_code
_entity_poly.pdbx_strand_id
1 'polypeptide(L)'
;MSKRLLIPGGCLVAVGLMLVLLAGPIQGLEERVLTSRYAIRGEIQADTNLVILYFDNDDIASLGGWPLTRNYYALLIDVLTRSRVVAVGFDILFGEHNLQFPEHDNLLALTTAASGKVVLSSYFRVLPSESSPQNSPDVRISFLPSLPGSRSGTGLQLPFTELASAASGIGHANLVDGAMGAVPLFVRSGPGAVPFFGLEVLRVALGVDRDEVRVEGGKMSLARSQALYQIPFDEHGTSLLNFPGPISVFKRYRCIEVLRSYELQRMGLNPTLDLTSLEGKIILVGVIGEGRSIVVQSPFDRRFPSIGVQATFLDNALTGRFLSAPGSIVSIPLSLLLVGFALWLFGRLRFLTSFTITAFMLLVYGVVTQWTFVSWGIVLPLAGPVLSFLLFATGAVLYEYGMVRKTVGRLETDKQKAESELRARELKLQALERELLDRRSRAGGESRPGDLEEIQRYKEEIRTLSARVSDLVKFEPIAENDTGGGVFEGMVYQASGRMKETVELIQKISTSDANVLVLGESGTGKELVAQAIHHLSPRGKRQFVTVNCGALTETLLESELFGHEKGSFTGAVKDKMGRFEFADGGTIFLDEIAETSEAFQVKLLRVVQSGEFERVGSTMTLKVDARIIAATNKSLKDLVQEKRFREDLYYRLNVFSVQLPALRERKADIPLLAQHFVTLEDPSFAISSTVLDAYLQYPWPGNVRELQGSIKRAAILAKSEKRSLIQLKDLSEEIISSLKGQVDIEDQILELLRNKKFSRSSISETAEELGGLNRGTVAEYFRGICFKYFFESVWDKELTIAGIAGNQNGEANERVMKKLSEYVGNVVEGVQQGRSLEDVKPSLKAKYKNLPQRYHTILDEVIRAYLDGKWR
;
A
#
# COMPACT_ATOMS: atom_id res chain seq x y z
N MET A 1 31.70 -1.98 -31.26
CA MET A 1 31.54 -0.53 -31.52
C MET A 1 30.07 -0.17 -31.55
N SER A 2 29.72 0.97 -30.93
CA SER A 2 28.49 1.77 -31.15
C SER A 2 27.12 1.13 -30.82
N LYS A 3 26.66 1.31 -29.57
CA LYS A 3 25.29 1.79 -29.27
C LYS A 3 25.20 2.29 -27.81
N ARG A 4 25.38 3.62 -27.70
CA ARG A 4 24.76 4.58 -26.78
C ARG A 4 24.95 4.40 -25.27
N LEU A 5 26.07 4.97 -24.79
CA LEU A 5 26.08 5.83 -23.60
C LEU A 5 25.06 6.95 -23.79
N LEU A 6 23.90 6.88 -23.14
CA LEU A 6 22.96 8.01 -23.03
C LEU A 6 21.98 7.79 -21.87
N ILE A 7 22.50 7.46 -20.68
CA ILE A 7 21.68 7.17 -19.50
C ILE A 7 21.86 8.21 -18.37
N PRO A 8 23.04 8.84 -18.14
CA PRO A 8 23.14 9.82 -17.04
C PRO A 8 22.41 11.14 -17.32
N GLY A 9 22.50 11.65 -18.56
CA GLY A 9 21.90 12.93 -18.94
C GLY A 9 20.37 12.88 -19.05
N GLY A 10 19.82 11.76 -19.50
CA GLY A 10 18.37 11.57 -19.62
C GLY A 10 17.66 11.50 -18.27
N CYS A 11 18.27 10.88 -17.25
CA CYS A 11 17.72 10.85 -15.90
C CYS A 11 17.74 12.22 -15.22
N LEU A 12 18.78 13.03 -15.40
CA LEU A 12 18.84 14.39 -14.85
C LEU A 12 17.81 15.32 -15.50
N VAL A 13 17.61 15.21 -16.81
CA VAL A 13 16.56 15.95 -17.53
C VAL A 13 15.18 15.45 -17.14
N ALA A 14 14.98 14.14 -16.95
CA ALA A 14 13.71 13.57 -16.49
C ALA A 14 13.37 13.97 -15.06
N VAL A 15 14.35 14.02 -14.15
CA VAL A 15 14.19 14.52 -12.78
C VAL A 15 13.88 16.02 -12.77
N GLY A 16 14.55 16.80 -13.61
CA GLY A 16 14.25 18.23 -13.81
C GLY A 16 12.84 18.46 -14.39
N LEU A 17 12.40 17.64 -15.34
CA LEU A 17 11.04 17.68 -15.89
C LEU A 17 10.00 17.25 -14.84
N MET A 18 10.31 16.21 -14.05
CA MET A 18 9.45 15.72 -12.97
C MET A 18 9.31 16.77 -11.86
N LEU A 19 10.37 17.54 -11.58
CA LEU A 19 10.36 18.67 -10.65
C LEU A 19 9.40 19.78 -11.07
N VAL A 20 9.39 20.12 -12.36
CA VAL A 20 8.47 21.13 -12.92
C VAL A 20 7.03 20.60 -12.96
N LEU A 21 6.85 19.32 -13.32
CA LEU A 21 5.53 18.67 -13.38
C LEU A 21 4.90 18.43 -11.99
N LEU A 22 5.72 18.30 -10.93
CA LEU A 22 5.25 18.04 -9.56
C LEU A 22 5.02 19.31 -8.73
N ALA A 23 5.41 20.50 -9.18
CA ALA A 23 5.28 21.73 -8.39
C ALA A 23 3.83 22.03 -7.95
N GLY A 24 2.85 21.90 -8.85
CA GLY A 24 1.42 22.03 -8.51
C GLY A 24 0.90 20.93 -7.58
N PRO A 25 1.13 19.64 -7.87
CA PRO A 25 0.81 18.54 -6.96
C PRO A 25 1.41 18.68 -5.55
N ILE A 26 2.63 19.23 -5.44
CA ILE A 26 3.32 19.45 -4.16
C ILE A 26 2.63 20.53 -3.33
N GLN A 27 2.23 21.66 -3.93
CA GLN A 27 1.47 22.69 -3.22
C GLN A 27 0.14 22.15 -2.69
N GLY A 28 -0.61 21.40 -3.52
CA GLY A 28 -1.84 20.74 -3.07
C GLY A 28 -1.62 19.67 -1.99
N LEU A 29 -0.44 19.03 -1.98
CA LEU A 29 -0.05 18.11 -0.92
C LEU A 29 0.26 18.85 0.39
N GLU A 30 0.94 20.00 0.33
CA GLU A 30 1.24 20.82 1.51
C GLU A 30 -0.04 21.31 2.20
N GLU A 31 -1.05 21.76 1.45
CA GLU A 31 -2.35 22.15 1.99
C GLU A 31 -3.09 20.97 2.66
N ARG A 32 -3.08 19.80 2.02
CA ARG A 32 -3.70 18.57 2.56
C ARG A 32 -2.99 18.10 3.82
N VAL A 33 -1.66 18.16 3.84
CA VAL A 33 -0.88 17.80 5.02
C VAL A 33 -1.15 18.79 6.14
N LEU A 34 -1.16 20.10 5.87
CA LEU A 34 -1.52 21.11 6.86
C LEU A 34 -2.91 20.84 7.46
N THR A 35 -3.91 20.55 6.62
CA THR A 35 -5.26 20.16 7.07
C THR A 35 -5.21 18.91 7.96
N SER A 36 -4.40 17.92 7.59
CA SER A 36 -4.19 16.70 8.39
C SER A 36 -3.52 17.01 9.73
N ARG A 37 -2.59 17.97 9.78
CA ARG A 37 -1.94 18.40 11.03
C ARG A 37 -2.96 18.99 12.01
N TYR A 38 -3.90 19.80 11.52
CA TYR A 38 -5.02 20.32 12.31
C TYR A 38 -5.96 19.21 12.78
N ALA A 39 -6.27 18.23 11.94
CA ALA A 39 -7.11 17.09 12.32
C ALA A 39 -6.49 16.26 13.46
N ILE A 40 -5.16 16.10 13.47
CA ILE A 40 -4.44 15.38 14.55
C ILE A 40 -4.34 16.24 15.82
N ARG A 41 -4.07 17.55 15.68
CA ARG A 41 -3.97 18.48 16.82
C ARG A 41 -5.32 18.65 17.53
N GLY A 42 -6.41 18.66 16.76
CA GLY A 42 -7.75 18.96 17.24
C GLY A 42 -7.98 20.46 17.51
N GLU A 43 -9.12 20.72 18.16
CA GLU A 43 -9.57 22.04 18.56
C GLU A 43 -8.82 22.53 19.80
N ILE A 44 -8.52 23.82 19.84
CA ILE A 44 -7.92 24.52 20.97
C ILE A 44 -8.90 25.60 21.42
N GLN A 45 -9.02 25.81 22.71
CA GLN A 45 -9.84 26.89 23.26
C GLN A 45 -9.31 28.25 22.79
N ALA A 46 -10.19 29.04 22.16
CA ALA A 46 -9.91 30.43 21.78
C ALA A 46 -9.89 31.36 22.99
N ASP A 47 -9.24 32.51 22.83
CA ASP A 47 -9.15 33.54 23.86
C ASP A 47 -10.54 34.03 24.29
N THR A 48 -10.84 33.90 25.58
CA THR A 48 -12.14 34.28 26.14
C THR A 48 -12.40 35.78 26.17
N ASN A 49 -11.41 36.61 25.84
CA ASN A 49 -11.55 38.06 25.71
C ASN A 49 -12.16 38.48 24.37
N LEU A 50 -12.30 37.56 23.43
CA LEU A 50 -12.93 37.78 22.13
C LEU A 50 -14.37 37.29 22.14
N VAL A 51 -15.29 38.15 21.67
CA VAL A 51 -16.71 37.80 21.50
C VAL A 51 -17.16 38.19 20.10
N ILE A 52 -17.82 37.25 19.41
CA ILE A 52 -18.43 37.48 18.11
C ILE A 52 -19.92 37.74 18.29
N LEU A 53 -20.38 38.91 17.84
CA LEU A 53 -21.79 39.20 17.65
C LEU A 53 -22.13 39.07 16.17
N TYR A 54 -23.20 38.36 15.86
CA TYR A 54 -23.59 38.16 14.46
C TYR A 54 -25.06 38.39 14.23
N PHE A 55 -25.39 38.74 12.98
CA PHE A 55 -26.73 38.64 12.42
C PHE A 55 -26.78 37.40 11.53
N ASP A 56 -27.76 36.53 11.74
CA ASP A 56 -28.06 35.44 10.81
C ASP A 56 -29.16 35.84 9.82
N ASN A 57 -29.55 34.92 8.94
CA ASN A 57 -30.57 35.19 7.93
C ASN A 57 -31.95 35.43 8.53
N ASP A 58 -32.27 34.81 9.67
CA ASP A 58 -33.56 34.94 10.35
C ASP A 58 -33.64 36.28 11.08
N ASP A 59 -32.55 36.68 11.75
CA ASP A 59 -32.39 37.98 12.38
C ASP A 59 -32.59 39.09 11.34
N ILE A 60 -31.92 38.99 10.18
CA ILE A 60 -32.05 39.97 9.11
C ILE A 60 -33.48 40.04 8.56
N ALA A 61 -34.14 38.88 8.36
CA ALA A 61 -35.52 38.85 7.91
C ALA A 61 -36.47 39.51 8.93
N SER A 62 -36.25 39.25 10.23
CA SER A 62 -37.06 39.83 11.30
C SER A 62 -36.89 41.34 11.47
N LEU A 63 -35.70 41.86 11.14
CA LEU A 63 -35.34 43.28 11.29
C LEU A 63 -35.64 44.14 10.04
N GLY A 64 -36.31 43.57 9.04
CA GLY A 64 -36.77 44.31 7.85
C GLY A 64 -35.91 44.14 6.59
N GLY A 65 -35.01 43.16 6.56
CA GLY A 65 -34.21 42.81 5.38
C GLY A 65 -32.79 43.38 5.37
N TRP A 66 -32.06 43.14 4.27
CA TRP A 66 -30.69 43.61 4.07
C TRP A 66 -30.65 44.72 3.01
N PRO A 67 -29.86 45.79 3.21
CA PRO A 67 -29.08 46.13 4.40
C PRO A 67 -29.96 46.51 5.60
N LEU A 68 -29.49 46.20 6.82
CA LEU A 68 -30.18 46.62 8.06
C LEU A 68 -30.19 48.15 8.21
N THR A 69 -31.25 48.69 8.81
CA THR A 69 -31.34 50.13 9.09
C THR A 69 -30.26 50.57 10.08
N ARG A 70 -29.70 51.77 9.89
CA ARG A 70 -28.55 52.22 10.68
C ARG A 70 -28.82 52.37 12.18
N ASN A 71 -30.08 52.57 12.56
CA ASN A 71 -30.50 52.70 13.96
C ASN A 71 -30.19 51.44 14.78
N TYR A 72 -30.28 50.24 14.19
CA TYR A 72 -29.92 49.01 14.90
C TYR A 72 -28.44 48.96 15.24
N TYR A 73 -27.57 49.38 14.31
CA TYR A 73 -26.13 49.46 14.56
C TYR A 73 -25.81 50.56 15.59
N ALA A 74 -26.45 51.72 15.50
CA ALA A 74 -26.27 52.82 16.45
C ALA A 74 -26.69 52.41 17.89
N LEU A 75 -27.83 51.73 18.02
CA LEU A 75 -28.30 51.19 19.30
C LEU A 75 -27.32 50.12 19.83
N LEU A 76 -26.86 49.21 18.98
CA LEU A 76 -25.89 48.19 19.36
C LEU A 76 -24.59 48.83 19.87
N ILE A 77 -24.08 49.86 19.18
CA ILE A 77 -22.90 50.61 19.64
C ILE A 77 -23.16 51.22 21.02
N ASP A 78 -24.27 51.93 21.24
CA ASP A 78 -24.59 52.53 22.55
C ASP A 78 -24.64 51.48 23.68
N VAL A 79 -25.26 50.32 23.43
CA VAL A 79 -25.32 49.21 24.39
C VAL A 79 -23.91 48.70 24.72
N LEU A 80 -23.08 48.44 23.70
CA LEU A 80 -21.72 47.92 23.89
C LEU A 80 -20.81 48.95 24.60
N THR A 81 -20.95 50.24 24.28
CA THR A 81 -20.23 51.32 24.95
C THR A 81 -20.58 51.36 26.44
N ARG A 82 -21.88 51.24 26.80
CA ARG A 82 -22.34 51.17 28.19
C ARG A 82 -21.84 49.92 28.92
N SER A 83 -21.71 48.80 28.20
CA SER A 83 -21.10 47.55 28.72
C SER A 83 -19.58 47.61 28.89
N ARG A 84 -18.92 48.75 28.62
CA ARG A 84 -17.47 48.96 28.82
C ARG A 84 -16.57 47.97 28.08
N VAL A 85 -16.96 47.61 26.86
CA VAL A 85 -16.09 46.85 25.94
C VAL A 85 -14.83 47.66 25.60
N VAL A 86 -13.73 47.02 25.20
CA VAL A 86 -12.46 47.72 24.88
C VAL A 86 -12.34 48.15 23.42
N ALA A 87 -12.96 47.40 22.50
CA ALA A 87 -13.07 47.74 21.08
C ALA A 87 -14.29 47.06 20.46
N VAL A 88 -14.86 47.68 19.43
CA VAL A 88 -15.95 47.12 18.62
C VAL A 88 -15.55 47.19 17.16
N GLY A 89 -15.26 46.05 16.55
CA GLY A 89 -15.01 45.95 15.12
C GLY A 89 -16.27 45.58 14.36
N PHE A 90 -16.66 46.35 13.34
CA PHE A 90 -17.70 45.96 12.37
C PHE A 90 -17.08 45.39 11.09
N ASP A 91 -17.23 44.08 10.87
CA ASP A 91 -16.97 43.43 9.59
C ASP A 91 -18.20 43.50 8.68
N ILE A 92 -18.64 44.73 8.41
CA ILE A 92 -19.79 45.07 7.57
C ILE A 92 -19.43 46.33 6.77
N LEU A 93 -19.58 46.28 5.45
CA LEU A 93 -19.25 47.40 4.58
C LEU A 93 -20.37 48.46 4.59
N PHE A 94 -20.05 49.67 5.05
CA PHE A 94 -20.95 50.83 5.07
C PHE A 94 -20.72 51.77 3.86
N GLY A 95 -20.68 51.22 2.65
CA GLY A 95 -20.19 51.95 1.46
C GLY A 95 -21.13 53.01 0.86
N GLU A 96 -22.44 52.90 1.10
CA GLU A 96 -23.46 53.78 0.52
C GLU A 96 -24.24 54.53 1.59
N HIS A 97 -24.57 55.79 1.30
CA HIS A 97 -25.48 56.61 2.09
C HIS A 97 -26.91 56.07 2.01
N ASN A 98 -27.63 56.14 3.12
CA ASN A 98 -29.06 55.89 3.12
C ASN A 98 -29.81 57.12 2.58
N LEU A 99 -30.10 57.10 1.29
CA LEU A 99 -30.81 58.20 0.60
C LEU A 99 -32.27 58.37 1.08
N GLN A 100 -32.86 57.34 1.68
CA GLN A 100 -34.25 57.39 2.16
C GLN A 100 -34.35 57.98 3.58
N PHE A 101 -33.35 57.73 4.44
CA PHE A 101 -33.33 58.18 5.83
C PHE A 101 -31.94 58.66 6.26
N PRO A 102 -31.48 59.84 5.81
CA PRO A 102 -30.15 60.38 6.13
C PRO A 102 -29.92 60.61 7.64
N GLU A 103 -30.99 60.85 8.40
CA GLU A 103 -30.95 60.98 9.86
C GLU A 103 -30.39 59.74 10.56
N HIS A 104 -30.57 58.54 9.97
CA HIS A 104 -30.05 57.30 10.51
C HIS A 104 -28.53 57.17 10.31
N ASP A 105 -27.99 57.67 9.18
CA ASP A 105 -26.55 57.72 8.94
C ASP A 105 -25.87 58.68 9.93
N ASN A 106 -26.49 59.85 10.17
CA ASN A 106 -26.01 60.83 11.16
C ASN A 106 -26.02 60.26 12.58
N LEU A 107 -27.09 59.57 12.98
CA LEU A 107 -27.19 58.93 14.29
C LEU A 107 -26.08 57.88 14.49
N LEU A 108 -25.81 57.06 13.47
CA LEU A 108 -24.75 56.07 13.49
C LEU A 108 -23.35 56.72 13.59
N ALA A 109 -23.09 57.78 12.83
CA ALA A 109 -21.83 58.52 12.93
C ALA A 109 -21.63 59.16 14.32
N LEU A 110 -22.66 59.80 14.87
CA LEU A 110 -22.60 60.42 16.20
C LEU A 110 -22.36 59.39 17.31
N THR A 111 -23.08 58.27 17.29
CA THR A 111 -22.88 57.18 18.28
C THR A 111 -21.51 56.52 18.15
N THR A 112 -21.02 56.33 16.93
CA THR A 112 -19.66 55.85 16.66
C THR A 112 -18.60 56.77 17.26
N ALA A 113 -18.70 58.08 17.00
CA ALA A 113 -17.78 59.08 17.53
C ALA A 113 -17.82 59.14 19.07
N ALA A 114 -19.02 59.10 19.65
CA ALA A 114 -19.22 59.11 21.09
C ALA A 114 -18.62 57.87 21.78
N SER A 115 -18.62 56.71 21.11
CA SER A 115 -18.03 55.49 21.67
C SER A 115 -16.50 55.56 21.75
N GLY A 116 -15.84 56.21 20.77
CA GLY A 116 -14.38 56.28 20.69
C GLY A 116 -13.64 54.93 20.62
N LYS A 117 -14.35 53.85 20.28
CA LYS A 117 -13.84 52.46 20.31
C LYS A 117 -14.22 51.63 19.07
N VAL A 118 -14.82 52.28 18.07
CA VAL A 118 -15.40 51.58 16.92
C VAL A 118 -14.40 51.55 15.78
N VAL A 119 -14.17 50.36 15.22
CA VAL A 119 -13.34 50.12 14.04
C VAL A 119 -14.21 49.58 12.92
N LEU A 120 -14.04 50.11 11.71
CA LEU A 120 -14.85 49.74 10.56
C LEU A 120 -14.03 48.99 9.51
N SER A 121 -14.66 48.03 8.85
CA SER A 121 -14.06 47.36 7.72
C SER A 121 -14.14 48.18 6.44
N SER A 122 -13.16 47.95 5.58
CA SER A 122 -13.05 48.44 4.21
C SER A 122 -12.70 47.28 3.30
N TYR A 123 -12.89 47.45 2.00
CA TYR A 123 -12.72 46.34 1.07
C TYR A 123 -12.12 46.81 -0.27
N PHE A 124 -11.05 46.17 -0.73
CA PHE A 124 -10.52 46.35 -2.08
C PHE A 124 -11.26 45.43 -3.06
N ARG A 125 -11.67 45.96 -4.22
CA ARG A 125 -12.31 45.14 -5.27
C ARG A 125 -11.34 44.11 -5.87
N VAL A 126 -10.05 44.45 -5.99
CA VAL A 126 -9.03 43.57 -6.55
C VAL A 126 -7.74 43.67 -5.72
N LEU A 127 -7.23 42.51 -5.29
CA LEU A 127 -5.87 42.33 -4.76
C LEU A 127 -5.01 41.61 -5.84
N PRO A 128 -4.30 42.33 -6.72
CA PRO A 128 -3.42 41.69 -7.70
C PRO A 128 -2.30 40.88 -7.03
N SER A 129 -1.90 39.77 -7.68
CA SER A 129 -0.94 38.81 -7.16
C SER A 129 0.51 39.30 -7.19
N GLU A 130 0.88 40.28 -8.02
CA GLU A 130 2.21 40.89 -8.03
C GLU A 130 2.18 42.36 -8.45
N SER A 131 3.23 43.07 -8.04
CA SER A 131 3.48 44.51 -8.20
C SER A 131 3.36 45.02 -9.64
N SER A 132 2.50 46.02 -9.86
CA SER A 132 2.66 47.02 -10.94
C SER A 132 1.89 48.30 -10.58
N PRO A 133 2.40 49.50 -10.93
CA PRO A 133 1.82 50.76 -10.48
C PRO A 133 0.82 51.31 -11.51
N GLN A 134 -0.25 51.96 -11.05
CA GLN A 134 -0.51 53.40 -11.29
C GLN A 134 -1.98 53.81 -11.04
N ASN A 135 -2.07 55.00 -10.44
CA ASN A 135 -3.15 56.00 -10.49
C ASN A 135 -4.55 55.59 -10.01
N SER A 136 -4.81 55.90 -8.74
CA SER A 136 -6.15 56.17 -8.22
C SER A 136 -6.07 57.43 -7.34
N PRO A 137 -7.07 58.32 -7.37
CA PRO A 137 -7.01 59.63 -6.71
C PRO A 137 -7.02 59.50 -5.18
N ASP A 138 -6.46 60.51 -4.53
CA ASP A 138 -6.14 60.63 -3.10
C ASP A 138 -7.23 60.14 -2.12
N VAL A 139 -6.84 59.21 -1.23
CA VAL A 139 -7.39 59.09 0.14
C VAL A 139 -6.26 58.68 1.09
N ARG A 140 -6.03 59.43 2.18
CA ARG A 140 -5.04 59.08 3.21
C ARG A 140 -5.63 58.15 4.27
N ILE A 141 -5.27 56.86 4.19
CA ILE A 141 -5.18 55.96 5.36
C ILE A 141 -3.70 55.62 5.48
N SER A 142 -3.03 56.00 6.57
CA SER A 142 -1.57 55.86 6.62
C SER A 142 -1.01 55.53 8.01
N PHE A 143 -0.53 54.30 8.14
CA PHE A 143 0.80 54.03 8.67
C PHE A 143 1.87 54.45 7.64
N LEU A 144 3.13 54.73 8.05
CA LEU A 144 4.20 55.17 7.14
C LEU A 144 4.49 54.14 6.02
N PRO A 145 4.86 54.59 4.79
CA PRO A 145 5.13 53.71 3.64
C PRO A 145 6.42 52.87 3.76
N SER A 146 7.18 53.02 4.85
CA SER A 146 8.39 52.25 5.17
C SER A 146 8.12 50.78 5.56
N LEU A 147 6.85 50.35 5.57
CA LEU A 147 6.45 48.98 5.83
C LEU A 147 6.85 48.04 4.65
N PRO A 148 7.61 46.97 4.89
CA PRO A 148 8.08 46.06 3.85
C PRO A 148 6.95 45.20 3.25
N GLY A 149 7.07 44.86 1.95
CA GLY A 149 6.33 43.75 1.33
C GLY A 149 4.94 44.02 0.76
N SER A 150 4.57 45.25 0.41
CA SER A 150 3.16 45.56 0.11
C SER A 150 2.61 45.02 -1.21
N ARG A 151 1.46 44.34 -1.14
CA ARG A 151 0.52 44.20 -2.27
C ARG A 151 -0.13 45.56 -2.56
N SER A 152 -0.33 45.89 -3.83
CA SER A 152 -1.03 47.13 -4.23
C SER A 152 -2.49 46.79 -4.53
N GLY A 153 -3.46 47.39 -3.83
CA GLY A 153 -4.87 47.17 -4.11
C GLY A 153 -5.45 48.23 -5.05
N THR A 154 -6.51 47.90 -5.78
CA THR A 154 -7.29 48.89 -6.56
C THR A 154 -8.75 48.89 -6.15
N GLY A 155 -9.40 50.07 -6.23
CA GLY A 155 -10.82 50.23 -5.93
C GLY A 155 -11.18 49.97 -4.47
N LEU A 156 -10.51 50.66 -3.54
CA LEU A 156 -10.84 50.64 -2.11
C LEU A 156 -12.24 51.21 -1.88
N GLN A 157 -13.11 50.41 -1.28
CA GLN A 157 -14.42 50.81 -0.79
C GLN A 157 -14.31 51.14 0.70
N LEU A 158 -14.63 52.38 1.03
CA LEU A 158 -14.63 52.90 2.40
C LEU A 158 -16.05 53.03 2.93
N PRO A 159 -16.22 53.07 4.27
CA PRO A 159 -17.43 53.61 4.86
C PRO A 159 -17.73 55.01 4.32
N PHE A 160 -19.01 55.40 4.29
CA PHE A 160 -19.41 56.76 3.95
C PHE A 160 -18.72 57.79 4.87
N THR A 161 -18.52 59.00 4.35
CA THR A 161 -17.50 59.94 4.86
C THR A 161 -17.66 60.34 6.33
N GLU A 162 -18.89 60.61 6.77
CA GLU A 162 -19.20 61.00 8.15
C GLU A 162 -18.92 59.85 9.12
N LEU A 163 -19.25 58.61 8.73
CA LEU A 163 -19.00 57.44 9.56
C LEU A 163 -17.52 57.07 9.57
N ALA A 164 -16.84 57.18 8.42
CA ALA A 164 -15.40 56.95 8.32
C ALA A 164 -14.61 57.91 9.23
N SER A 165 -14.99 59.18 9.27
CA SER A 165 -14.37 60.19 10.14
C SER A 165 -14.70 60.03 11.62
N ALA A 166 -15.87 59.46 11.95
CA ALA A 166 -16.28 59.16 13.32
C ALA A 166 -15.59 57.93 13.92
N ALA A 167 -15.09 57.01 13.09
CA ALA A 167 -14.48 55.76 13.55
C ALA A 167 -13.09 55.97 14.17
N SER A 168 -12.77 55.16 15.17
CA SER A 168 -11.45 55.12 15.83
C SER A 168 -10.38 54.45 14.98
N GLY A 169 -10.80 53.73 13.92
CA GLY A 169 -9.92 53.06 12.98
C GLY A 169 -10.67 52.51 11.78
N ILE A 170 -9.96 52.33 10.67
CA ILE A 170 -10.45 51.66 9.46
C ILE A 170 -9.37 50.68 9.01
N GLY A 171 -9.77 49.44 8.70
CA GLY A 171 -8.86 48.43 8.15
C GLY A 171 -9.50 47.59 7.06
N HIS A 172 -8.70 46.94 6.23
CA HIS A 172 -9.22 46.12 5.13
C HIS A 172 -9.59 44.72 5.62
N ALA A 173 -10.71 44.19 5.12
CA ALA A 173 -11.16 42.83 5.39
C ALA A 173 -10.79 41.83 4.27
N ASN A 174 -9.98 42.25 3.30
CA ASN A 174 -9.58 41.39 2.19
C ASN A 174 -8.75 40.18 2.63
N LEU A 175 -8.95 39.07 1.92
CA LEU A 175 -8.26 37.79 2.10
C LEU A 175 -7.50 37.44 0.83
N VAL A 176 -6.46 36.61 0.95
CA VAL A 176 -5.64 36.18 -0.19
C VAL A 176 -6.15 34.84 -0.72
N ASP A 177 -6.40 34.77 -2.03
CA ASP A 177 -6.79 33.53 -2.70
C ASP A 177 -5.66 32.50 -2.68
N GLY A 178 -6.01 31.25 -2.37
CA GLY A 178 -5.13 30.09 -2.58
C GLY A 178 -4.08 29.80 -1.48
N ALA A 179 -4.06 30.54 -0.37
CA ALA A 179 -3.19 30.20 0.77
C ALA A 179 -3.99 30.18 2.08
N MET A 180 -4.21 28.98 2.62
CA MET A 180 -5.03 28.78 3.83
C MET A 180 -4.46 29.56 5.02
N GLY A 181 -5.24 30.53 5.52
CA GLY A 181 -4.86 31.34 6.67
C GLY A 181 -3.84 32.45 6.38
N ALA A 182 -3.53 32.76 5.12
CA ALA A 182 -2.65 33.87 4.78
C ALA A 182 -3.40 35.21 4.76
N VAL A 183 -2.93 36.18 5.53
CA VAL A 183 -3.56 37.51 5.64
C VAL A 183 -2.53 38.61 5.43
N PRO A 184 -2.75 39.53 4.46
CA PRO A 184 -1.85 40.65 4.26
C PRO A 184 -2.07 41.63 5.41
N LEU A 185 -1.01 41.97 6.14
CA LEU A 185 -1.12 42.92 7.25
C LEU A 185 -1.38 44.35 6.76
N PHE A 186 -0.94 44.66 5.55
CA PHE A 186 -1.08 45.97 4.93
C PHE A 186 -1.32 45.84 3.43
N VAL A 187 -2.21 46.68 2.90
CA VAL A 187 -2.44 46.84 1.47
C VAL A 187 -2.20 48.30 1.09
N ARG A 188 -1.33 48.54 0.11
CA ARG A 188 -1.05 49.90 -0.39
C ARG A 188 -2.23 50.44 -1.19
N SER A 189 -2.54 51.71 -0.93
CA SER A 189 -3.52 52.50 -1.66
C SER A 189 -3.00 53.93 -1.79
N GLY A 190 -2.55 54.32 -2.98
CA GLY A 190 -1.90 55.62 -3.21
C GLY A 190 -0.61 55.78 -2.38
N PRO A 191 -0.39 56.95 -1.71
CA PRO A 191 0.79 57.18 -0.88
C PRO A 191 0.73 56.53 0.52
N GLY A 192 -0.40 55.91 0.88
CA GLY A 192 -0.65 55.30 2.19
C GLY A 192 -0.80 53.78 2.15
N ALA A 193 -0.94 53.18 3.34
CA ALA A 193 -1.21 51.76 3.53
C ALA A 193 -2.39 51.59 4.48
N VAL A 194 -3.34 50.73 4.07
CA VAL A 194 -4.49 50.33 4.89
C VAL A 194 -4.07 49.11 5.71
N PRO A 195 -4.19 49.14 7.05
CA PRO A 195 -3.89 47.96 7.88
C PRO A 195 -4.99 46.91 7.73
N PHE A 196 -4.66 45.67 8.06
CA PHE A 196 -5.66 44.61 8.20
C PHE A 196 -6.68 44.98 9.27
N PHE A 197 -7.96 44.67 9.05
CA PHE A 197 -9.04 45.05 9.96
C PHE A 197 -8.82 44.52 11.38
N GLY A 198 -8.49 43.24 11.55
CA GLY A 198 -8.18 42.67 12.87
C GLY A 198 -7.00 43.34 13.56
N LEU A 199 -6.01 43.81 12.81
CA LEU A 199 -4.86 44.55 13.35
C LEU A 199 -5.27 45.92 13.89
N GLU A 200 -6.14 46.63 13.18
CA GLU A 200 -6.65 47.92 13.63
C GLU A 200 -7.60 47.78 14.84
N VAL A 201 -8.41 46.71 14.89
CA VAL A 201 -9.22 46.36 16.08
C VAL A 201 -8.32 46.12 17.28
N LEU A 202 -7.23 45.36 17.13
CA LEU A 202 -6.27 45.11 18.19
C LEU A 202 -5.63 46.41 18.69
N ARG A 203 -5.20 47.28 17.76
CA ARG A 203 -4.60 48.57 18.11
C ARG A 203 -5.55 49.41 18.97
N VAL A 204 -6.82 49.55 18.56
CA VAL A 204 -7.83 50.30 19.31
C VAL A 204 -8.12 49.65 20.66
N ALA A 205 -8.22 48.31 20.71
CA ALA A 205 -8.41 47.58 21.96
C ALA A 205 -7.27 47.82 22.96
N LEU A 206 -6.03 47.88 22.44
CA LEU A 206 -4.83 48.16 23.21
C LEU A 206 -4.62 49.67 23.47
N GLY A 207 -5.42 50.56 22.87
CA GLY A 207 -5.23 52.01 23.01
C GLY A 207 -3.83 52.47 22.57
N VAL A 208 -3.26 51.83 21.56
CA VAL A 208 -1.93 52.14 21.01
C VAL A 208 -2.08 53.12 19.86
N ASP A 209 -1.29 54.18 19.84
CA ASP A 209 -1.27 55.11 18.72
C ASP A 209 -0.53 54.52 17.51
N ARG A 210 -0.91 54.94 16.30
CA ARG A 210 -0.32 54.38 15.07
C ARG A 210 1.20 54.58 14.98
N ASP A 211 1.72 55.66 15.58
CA ASP A 211 3.15 55.97 15.58
C ASP A 211 3.96 55.13 16.59
N GLU A 212 3.30 54.49 17.55
CA GLU A 212 3.95 53.64 18.55
C GLU A 212 4.16 52.19 18.10
N VAL A 213 3.54 51.85 16.97
CA VAL A 213 3.63 50.53 16.36
C VAL A 213 5.00 50.35 15.71
N ARG A 214 5.78 49.38 16.19
CA ARG A 214 7.14 49.13 15.70
C ARG A 214 7.16 47.96 14.73
N VAL A 215 7.93 48.09 13.66
CA VAL A 215 8.10 47.04 12.64
C VAL A 215 9.58 46.80 12.41
N GLU A 216 10.08 45.66 12.88
CA GLU A 216 11.48 45.27 12.81
C GLU A 216 11.62 43.76 12.58
N GLY A 217 12.55 43.36 11.70
CA GLY A 217 12.97 41.95 11.57
C GLY A 217 11.85 40.96 11.23
N GLY A 218 10.87 41.33 10.39
CA GLY A 218 9.74 40.45 10.02
C GLY A 218 8.67 40.31 11.10
N LYS A 219 8.66 41.21 12.11
CA LYS A 219 7.66 41.24 13.16
C LYS A 219 7.15 42.64 13.40
N MET A 220 5.86 42.73 13.68
CA MET A 220 5.18 43.94 14.11
C MET A 220 4.90 43.84 15.61
N SER A 221 5.24 44.87 16.36
CA SER A 221 5.16 44.89 17.82
C SER A 221 4.25 46.02 18.29
N LEU A 222 3.24 45.66 19.09
CA LEU A 222 2.38 46.60 19.81
C LEU A 222 2.62 46.42 21.31
N ALA A 223 2.91 47.49 22.02
CA ALA A 223 3.19 47.44 23.46
C ALA A 223 2.10 48.17 24.25
N ARG A 224 1.59 47.55 25.32
CA ARG A 224 0.70 48.21 26.29
C ARG A 224 0.95 47.65 27.69
N SER A 225 1.15 48.53 28.67
CA SER A 225 1.22 48.17 30.10
C SER A 225 2.07 46.92 30.41
N GLN A 226 3.30 46.88 29.88
CA GLN A 226 4.29 45.78 30.01
C GLN A 226 4.03 44.52 29.15
N ALA A 227 2.87 44.36 28.51
CA ALA A 227 2.63 43.30 27.54
C ALA A 227 3.10 43.72 26.14
N LEU A 228 3.84 42.84 25.46
CA LEU A 228 4.32 43.02 24.09
C LEU A 228 3.63 42.01 23.19
N TYR A 229 2.81 42.49 22.26
CA TYR A 229 2.12 41.68 21.26
C TYR A 229 2.93 41.67 19.98
N GLN A 230 3.36 40.48 19.53
CA GLN A 230 4.18 40.31 18.33
C GLN A 230 3.39 39.59 17.24
N ILE A 231 3.33 40.22 16.06
CA ILE A 231 2.65 39.70 14.88
C ILE A 231 3.72 39.44 13.82
N PRO A 232 4.08 38.18 13.54
CA PRO A 232 5.05 37.84 12.52
C PRO A 232 4.45 38.02 11.12
N PHE A 233 5.29 38.38 10.16
CA PHE A 233 4.94 38.45 8.75
C PHE A 233 6.13 38.01 7.88
N ASP A 234 5.82 37.54 6.68
CA ASP A 234 6.81 37.11 5.69
C ASP A 234 7.39 38.29 4.89
N GLU A 235 8.27 38.01 3.91
CA GLU A 235 8.87 39.02 3.04
C GLU A 235 7.83 39.82 2.22
N HIS A 236 6.61 39.31 2.11
CA HIS A 236 5.46 39.92 1.42
C HIS A 236 4.46 40.57 2.39
N GLY A 237 4.85 40.83 3.64
CA GLY A 237 3.99 41.49 4.63
C GLY A 237 2.73 40.67 4.99
N THR A 238 2.76 39.36 4.76
CA THR A 238 1.65 38.44 4.99
C THR A 238 1.89 37.65 6.27
N SER A 239 0.87 37.55 7.13
CA SER A 239 0.89 36.74 8.35
C SER A 239 0.13 35.44 8.13
N LEU A 240 0.60 34.35 8.74
CA LEU A 240 -0.04 33.03 8.67
C LEU A 240 -0.82 32.75 9.96
N LEU A 241 -2.13 32.54 9.80
CA LEU A 241 -3.04 32.23 10.89
C LEU A 241 -2.97 30.78 11.32
N ASN A 242 -3.00 30.60 12.64
CA ASN A 242 -3.18 29.35 13.33
C ASN A 242 -4.63 29.23 13.80
N PHE A 243 -5.45 28.48 13.07
CA PHE A 243 -6.88 28.34 13.40
C PHE A 243 -7.06 27.56 14.71
N PRO A 244 -7.76 28.09 15.73
CA PRO A 244 -8.00 27.36 16.97
C PRO A 244 -9.01 26.21 16.77
N GLY A 245 -9.97 26.36 15.85
CA GLY A 245 -10.99 25.37 15.56
C GLY A 245 -12.06 25.91 14.61
N PRO A 246 -13.25 25.26 14.53
CA PRO A 246 -14.41 25.83 13.85
C PRO A 246 -14.89 27.12 14.52
N ILE A 247 -15.74 27.89 13.84
CA ILE A 247 -16.21 29.19 14.38
C ILE A 247 -16.94 29.06 15.74
N SER A 248 -17.47 27.89 16.06
CA SER A 248 -18.13 27.59 17.34
C SER A 248 -17.20 27.62 18.55
N VAL A 249 -15.89 27.57 18.36
CA VAL A 249 -14.89 27.67 19.45
C VAL A 249 -14.86 29.09 20.04
N PHE A 250 -15.21 30.11 19.24
CA PHE A 250 -15.32 31.48 19.73
C PHE A 250 -16.63 31.69 20.49
N LYS A 251 -16.57 32.41 21.60
CA LYS A 251 -17.76 32.86 22.32
C LYS A 251 -18.58 33.76 21.40
N ARG A 252 -19.83 33.40 21.10
CA ARG A 252 -20.65 34.10 20.13
C ARG A 252 -22.10 34.25 20.55
N TYR A 253 -22.71 35.38 20.21
CA TYR A 253 -24.12 35.69 20.49
C TYR A 253 -24.78 36.32 19.27
N ARG A 254 -26.10 36.17 19.17
CA ARG A 254 -26.86 36.91 18.16
C ARG A 254 -27.00 38.36 18.58
N CYS A 255 -26.88 39.29 17.64
CA CYS A 255 -27.01 40.72 17.94
C CYS A 255 -28.40 41.04 18.53
N ILE A 256 -29.45 40.38 18.04
CA ILE A 256 -30.81 40.57 18.55
C ILE A 256 -30.94 40.15 20.03
N GLU A 257 -30.18 39.16 20.47
CA GLU A 257 -30.19 38.68 21.86
C GLU A 257 -29.55 39.68 22.81
N VAL A 258 -28.49 40.36 22.36
CA VAL A 258 -27.85 41.47 23.10
C VAL A 258 -28.81 42.63 23.26
N LEU A 259 -29.46 43.05 22.16
CA LEU A 259 -30.44 44.15 22.17
C LEU A 259 -31.65 43.81 23.05
N ARG A 260 -32.17 42.59 22.94
CA ARG A 260 -33.29 42.11 23.79
C ARG A 260 -32.91 42.08 25.27
N SER A 261 -31.70 41.61 25.59
CA SER A 261 -31.21 41.58 26.97
C SER A 261 -31.09 42.98 27.55
N TYR A 262 -30.66 43.96 26.75
CA TYR A 262 -30.63 45.37 27.15
C TYR A 262 -32.03 45.92 27.43
N GLU A 263 -33.01 45.64 26.56
CA GLU A 263 -34.40 46.05 26.79
C GLU A 263 -34.99 45.43 28.06
N LEU A 264 -34.79 44.13 28.28
CA LEU A 264 -35.24 43.44 29.48
C LEU A 264 -34.62 44.05 30.74
N GLN A 265 -33.31 44.31 30.73
CA GLN A 265 -32.61 44.94 31.85
C GLN A 265 -33.15 46.35 32.12
N ARG A 266 -33.45 47.14 31.07
CA ARG A 266 -34.08 48.46 31.19
C ARG A 266 -35.49 48.40 31.77
N MET A 267 -36.22 47.31 31.52
CA MET A 267 -37.56 47.05 32.07
C MET A 267 -37.53 46.43 33.48
N GLY A 268 -36.34 46.17 34.05
CA GLY A 268 -36.20 45.51 35.36
C GLY A 268 -36.51 44.01 35.34
N LEU A 269 -36.49 43.39 34.15
CA LEU A 269 -36.70 41.95 33.95
C LEU A 269 -35.34 41.23 33.84
N ASN A 270 -35.34 39.91 34.10
CA ASN A 270 -34.15 39.09 33.98
C ASN A 270 -33.72 38.98 32.50
N PRO A 271 -32.51 39.44 32.13
CA PRO A 271 -32.03 39.36 30.76
C PRO A 271 -31.63 37.92 30.40
N THR A 272 -31.71 37.59 29.10
CA THR A 272 -31.25 36.28 28.59
C THR A 272 -29.73 36.18 28.56
N LEU A 273 -29.04 37.31 28.34
CA LEU A 273 -27.58 37.45 28.41
C LEU A 273 -27.19 38.48 29.47
N ASP A 274 -26.26 38.11 30.36
CA ASP A 274 -25.64 39.05 31.27
C ASP A 274 -24.68 39.98 30.52
N LEU A 275 -25.10 41.23 30.32
CA LEU A 275 -24.33 42.26 29.59
C LEU A 275 -23.05 42.68 30.32
N THR A 276 -22.92 42.40 31.62
CA THR A 276 -21.67 42.66 32.36
C THR A 276 -20.57 41.69 31.94
N SER A 277 -20.92 40.52 31.40
CA SER A 277 -19.96 39.54 30.89
C SER A 277 -19.20 40.00 29.63
N LEU A 278 -19.61 41.13 29.04
CA LEU A 278 -18.95 41.80 27.91
C LEU A 278 -17.91 42.85 28.36
N GLU A 279 -17.84 43.19 29.65
CA GLU A 279 -16.89 44.18 30.17
C GLU A 279 -15.45 43.75 29.88
N GLY A 280 -14.65 44.69 29.36
CA GLY A 280 -13.24 44.42 29.03
C GLY A 280 -13.02 43.56 27.77
N LYS A 281 -14.08 43.14 27.07
CA LYS A 281 -13.98 42.26 25.89
C LYS A 281 -13.78 43.04 24.59
N ILE A 282 -13.13 42.39 23.62
CA ILE A 282 -13.08 42.85 22.23
C ILE A 282 -14.26 42.22 21.50
N ILE A 283 -15.10 43.05 20.89
CA ILE A 283 -16.31 42.63 20.20
C ILE A 283 -16.09 42.73 18.70
N LEU A 284 -16.36 41.65 17.97
CA LEU A 284 -16.49 41.67 16.51
C LEU A 284 -17.96 41.53 16.14
N VAL A 285 -18.45 42.39 15.27
CA VAL A 285 -19.84 42.41 14.79
C VAL A 285 -19.84 42.14 13.29
N GLY A 286 -20.65 41.18 12.84
CA GLY A 286 -20.73 40.83 11.42
C GLY A 286 -21.98 40.05 11.05
N VAL A 287 -21.98 39.49 9.85
CA VAL A 287 -23.09 38.66 9.34
C VAL A 287 -22.60 37.22 9.19
N ILE A 288 -23.39 36.26 9.67
CA ILE A 288 -23.14 34.82 9.47
C ILE A 288 -24.38 34.26 8.77
N GLY A 289 -24.35 34.20 7.44
CA GLY A 289 -25.48 33.75 6.63
C GLY A 289 -25.12 33.55 5.16
N GLU A 290 -25.88 32.70 4.46
CA GLU A 290 -25.58 32.37 3.05
C GLU A 290 -25.64 33.61 2.14
N GLY A 291 -24.57 33.83 1.36
CA GLY A 291 -24.51 34.85 0.32
C GLY A 291 -24.27 36.29 0.79
N ARG A 292 -24.06 36.53 2.09
CA ARG A 292 -23.95 37.89 2.67
C ARG A 292 -22.61 38.21 3.33
N SER A 293 -21.82 37.19 3.68
CA SER A 293 -20.44 37.32 4.15
C SER A 293 -19.47 36.66 3.17
N ILE A 294 -18.27 37.21 3.05
CA ILE A 294 -17.17 36.52 2.37
C ILE A 294 -16.88 35.25 3.17
N VAL A 295 -16.84 34.09 2.49
CA VAL A 295 -16.52 32.80 3.11
C VAL A 295 -15.22 32.28 2.54
N VAL A 296 -14.38 31.73 3.40
CA VAL A 296 -13.16 31.03 3.03
C VAL A 296 -13.18 29.61 3.55
N GLN A 297 -12.28 28.79 3.00
CA GLN A 297 -12.05 27.46 3.52
C GLN A 297 -11.04 27.52 4.66
N SER A 298 -11.41 27.00 5.83
CA SER A 298 -10.50 26.75 6.94
C SER A 298 -10.22 25.25 7.09
N PRO A 299 -9.23 24.84 7.91
CA PRO A 299 -9.01 23.42 8.19
C PRO A 299 -10.22 22.69 8.81
N PHE A 300 -11.13 23.43 9.45
CA PHE A 300 -12.27 22.88 10.21
C PHE A 300 -13.61 23.09 9.49
N ASP A 301 -13.79 24.24 8.83
CA ASP A 301 -15.04 24.65 8.20
C ASP A 301 -14.83 24.93 6.70
N ARG A 302 -15.63 24.29 5.84
CA ARG A 302 -15.64 24.58 4.39
C ARG A 302 -16.15 25.98 4.06
N ARG A 303 -16.99 26.54 4.93
CA ARG A 303 -17.58 27.88 4.80
C ARG A 303 -17.31 28.66 6.08
N PHE A 304 -16.06 29.03 6.28
CA PHE A 304 -15.63 29.83 7.40
C PHE A 304 -15.85 31.32 7.07
N PRO A 305 -16.69 32.06 7.80
CA PRO A 305 -17.01 33.44 7.45
C PRO A 305 -15.84 34.39 7.75
N SER A 306 -15.77 35.52 7.04
CA SER A 306 -14.72 36.55 7.18
C SER A 306 -14.50 36.99 8.63
N ILE A 307 -15.59 37.19 9.38
CA ILE A 307 -15.53 37.55 10.80
C ILE A 307 -14.79 36.50 11.65
N GLY A 308 -14.87 35.22 11.29
CA GLY A 308 -14.10 34.16 11.92
C GLY A 308 -12.59 34.28 11.64
N VAL A 309 -12.21 34.75 10.45
CA VAL A 309 -10.79 35.03 10.11
C VAL A 309 -10.27 36.18 10.95
N GLN A 310 -11.06 37.24 11.09
CA GLN A 310 -10.73 38.39 11.95
C GLN A 310 -10.58 37.96 13.43
N ALA A 311 -11.49 37.11 13.92
CA ALA A 311 -11.42 36.55 15.27
C ALA A 311 -10.18 35.67 15.46
N THR A 312 -9.83 34.85 14.46
CA THR A 312 -8.62 34.01 14.47
C THR A 312 -7.36 34.85 14.52
N PHE A 313 -7.29 35.94 13.75
CA PHE A 313 -6.16 36.87 13.79
C PHE A 313 -5.98 37.48 15.17
N LEU A 314 -7.07 37.98 15.78
CA LEU A 314 -7.03 38.56 17.11
C LEU A 314 -6.63 37.54 18.17
N ASP A 315 -7.16 36.31 18.10
CA ASP A 315 -6.80 35.22 19.00
C ASP A 315 -5.30 34.91 18.93
N ASN A 316 -4.76 34.82 17.72
CA ASN A 316 -3.33 34.58 17.51
C ASN A 316 -2.47 35.73 18.03
N ALA A 317 -2.93 36.98 17.88
CA ALA A 317 -2.23 38.14 18.40
C ALA A 317 -2.23 38.21 19.92
N LEU A 318 -3.37 37.94 20.56
CA LEU A 318 -3.50 37.94 22.02
C LEU A 318 -2.74 36.77 22.67
N THR A 319 -2.72 35.61 22.02
CA THR A 319 -2.10 34.39 22.56
C THR A 319 -0.66 34.15 22.10
N GLY A 320 -0.18 34.90 21.10
CA GLY A 320 1.14 34.72 20.47
C GLY A 320 1.26 33.44 19.64
N ARG A 321 0.15 32.89 19.13
CA ARG A 321 0.07 31.56 18.49
C ARG A 321 0.13 31.55 16.96
N PHE A 322 0.59 32.63 16.33
CA PHE A 322 0.74 32.66 14.86
C PHE A 322 1.55 31.49 14.32
N LEU A 323 1.23 31.06 13.10
CA LEU A 323 2.08 30.10 12.40
C LEU A 323 3.34 30.80 11.89
N SER A 324 4.44 30.07 11.92
CA SER A 324 5.70 30.51 11.31
C SER A 324 6.16 29.48 10.30
N ALA A 325 6.50 29.94 9.10
CA ALA A 325 7.13 29.13 8.07
C ALA A 325 8.62 29.53 8.00
N PRO A 326 9.57 28.61 8.21
CA PRO A 326 10.98 28.92 8.03
C PRO A 326 11.25 29.21 6.56
N GLY A 327 11.85 30.37 6.28
CA GLY A 327 12.20 30.77 4.91
C GLY A 327 13.21 29.83 4.24
N SER A 328 13.45 30.07 2.96
CA SER A 328 14.34 29.27 2.10
C SER A 328 15.75 29.09 2.69
N ILE A 329 16.23 30.05 3.47
CA ILE A 329 17.54 30.05 4.13
C ILE A 329 17.70 28.89 5.12
N VAL A 330 16.61 28.46 5.78
CA VAL A 330 16.64 27.40 6.80
C VAL A 330 16.25 26.04 6.21
N SER A 331 15.33 26.03 5.24
CA SER A 331 14.81 24.80 4.64
C SER A 331 15.83 24.08 3.76
N ILE A 332 16.70 24.80 3.05
CA ILE A 332 17.76 24.21 2.20
C ILE A 332 18.82 23.46 3.05
N PRO A 333 19.45 24.08 4.07
CA PRO A 333 20.39 23.36 4.95
C PRO A 333 19.77 22.14 5.63
N LEU A 334 18.52 22.24 6.08
CA LEU A 334 17.81 21.12 6.69
C LEU A 334 17.66 19.95 5.71
N SER A 335 17.29 20.25 4.46
CA SER A 335 17.16 19.23 3.40
C SER A 335 18.51 18.58 3.10
N LEU A 336 19.60 19.35 3.03
CA LEU A 336 20.95 18.83 2.83
C LEU A 336 21.41 17.94 4.00
N LEU A 337 21.10 18.34 5.24
CA LEU A 337 21.42 17.56 6.44
C LEU A 337 20.69 16.21 6.43
N LEU A 338 19.40 16.20 6.08
CA LEU A 338 18.60 14.98 5.96
C LEU A 338 19.14 14.03 4.88
N VAL A 339 19.57 14.55 3.73
CA VAL A 339 20.23 13.74 2.68
C VAL A 339 21.55 13.18 3.18
N GLY A 340 22.38 14.01 3.83
CA GLY A 340 23.66 13.57 4.40
C GLY A 340 23.48 12.45 5.43
N PHE A 341 22.46 12.58 6.28
CA PHE A 341 22.10 11.56 7.26
C PHE A 341 21.59 10.26 6.59
N ALA A 342 20.78 10.36 5.54
CA ALA A 342 20.32 9.19 4.76
C ALA A 342 21.49 8.46 4.08
N LEU A 343 22.43 9.19 3.47
CA LEU A 343 23.66 8.63 2.89
C LEU A 343 24.54 7.95 3.95
N TRP A 344 24.69 8.57 5.12
CA TRP A 344 25.41 7.97 6.23
C TRP A 344 24.75 6.68 6.71
N LEU A 345 23.42 6.67 6.86
CA LEU A 345 22.66 5.49 7.28
C LEU A 345 22.79 4.35 6.26
N PHE A 346 22.71 4.67 4.96
CA PHE A 346 22.90 3.72 3.86
C PHE A 346 24.29 3.10 3.84
N GLY A 347 25.33 3.90 4.09
CA GLY A 347 26.70 3.40 4.19
C GLY A 347 26.94 2.54 5.43
N ARG A 348 26.25 2.83 6.54
CA ARG A 348 26.47 2.15 7.84
C ARG A 348 25.65 0.88 8.00
N LEU A 349 24.41 0.86 7.49
CA LEU A 349 23.45 -0.23 7.67
C LEU A 349 23.26 -1.03 6.38
N ARG A 350 24.29 -1.78 5.98
CA ARG A 350 24.32 -2.57 4.73
C ARG A 350 23.23 -3.66 4.57
N PHE A 351 22.43 -3.94 5.61
CA PHE A 351 21.36 -4.93 5.56
C PHE A 351 19.99 -4.32 5.24
N LEU A 352 19.82 -3.00 5.37
CA LEU A 352 18.56 -2.30 5.07
C LEU A 352 18.56 -1.89 3.61
N THR A 353 17.48 -2.18 2.90
CA THR A 353 17.31 -1.72 1.52
C THR A 353 17.14 -0.20 1.48
N SER A 354 17.58 0.43 0.41
CA SER A 354 17.36 1.87 0.17
C SER A 354 15.91 2.33 0.40
N PHE A 355 14.94 1.48 0.07
CA PHE A 355 13.52 1.71 0.32
C PHE A 355 13.17 1.81 1.82
N THR A 356 13.67 0.89 2.65
CA THR A 356 13.40 0.89 4.10
C THR A 356 13.95 2.13 4.80
N ILE A 357 15.14 2.58 4.40
CA ILE A 357 15.75 3.81 4.93
C ILE A 357 14.92 5.02 4.54
N THR A 358 14.49 5.10 3.28
CA THR A 358 13.67 6.19 2.76
C THR A 358 12.33 6.27 3.50
N ALA A 359 11.65 5.13 3.69
CA ALA A 359 10.39 5.05 4.42
C ALA A 359 10.55 5.47 5.90
N PHE A 360 11.63 5.02 6.55
CA PHE A 360 11.93 5.42 7.93
C PHE A 360 12.17 6.92 8.05
N MET A 361 12.96 7.52 7.15
CA MET A 361 13.22 8.96 7.16
C MET A 361 11.96 9.79 6.93
N LEU A 362 11.10 9.38 5.98
CA LEU A 362 9.81 10.03 5.75
C LEU A 362 8.91 9.98 6.98
N LEU A 363 8.88 8.84 7.67
CA LEU A 363 8.10 8.67 8.90
C LEU A 363 8.62 9.56 10.03
N VAL A 364 9.94 9.55 10.29
CA VAL A 364 10.58 10.41 11.30
C VAL A 364 10.33 11.88 10.97
N TYR A 365 10.51 12.28 9.72
CA TYR A 365 10.26 13.64 9.28
C TYR A 365 8.79 14.05 9.50
N GLY A 366 7.84 13.18 9.13
CA GLY A 366 6.42 13.39 9.38
C GLY A 366 6.12 13.65 10.86
N VAL A 367 6.66 12.81 11.75
CA VAL A 367 6.51 12.96 13.22
C VAL A 367 7.11 14.27 13.72
N VAL A 368 8.34 14.60 13.29
CA VAL A 368 9.00 15.86 13.67
C VAL A 368 8.19 17.06 13.21
N THR A 369 7.71 17.07 11.96
CA THR A 369 6.92 18.19 11.44
C THR A 369 5.59 18.36 12.16
N GLN A 370 4.94 17.26 12.57
CA GLN A 370 3.73 17.32 13.38
C GLN A 370 4.03 17.86 14.78
N TRP A 371 5.12 17.39 15.40
CA TRP A 371 5.52 17.84 16.72
C TRP A 371 5.87 19.33 16.73
N THR A 372 6.66 19.82 15.78
CA THR A 372 7.01 21.26 15.69
C THR A 372 5.79 22.14 15.41
N PHE A 373 4.82 21.64 14.64
CA PHE A 373 3.56 22.33 14.40
C PHE A 373 2.72 22.47 15.68
N VAL A 374 2.54 21.37 16.42
CA VAL A 374 1.73 21.37 17.65
C VAL A 374 2.41 22.16 18.78
N SER A 375 3.73 21.98 18.95
CA SER A 375 4.46 22.58 20.08
C SER A 375 4.82 24.05 19.87
N TRP A 376 5.15 24.46 18.64
CA TRP A 376 5.71 25.78 18.35
C TRP A 376 5.01 26.53 17.22
N GLY A 377 3.99 25.97 16.58
CA GLY A 377 3.34 26.60 15.43
C GLY A 377 4.25 26.70 14.20
N ILE A 378 5.33 25.90 14.14
CA ILE A 378 6.29 25.93 13.02
C ILE A 378 5.83 24.97 11.93
N VAL A 379 5.54 25.50 10.74
CA VAL A 379 5.16 24.73 9.56
C VAL A 379 6.40 24.43 8.74
N LEU A 380 6.99 23.25 8.93
CA LEU A 380 8.12 22.80 8.13
C LEU A 380 7.69 22.43 6.69
N PRO A 381 8.44 22.87 5.65
CA PRO A 381 8.11 22.64 4.26
C PRO A 381 8.34 21.19 3.84
N LEU A 382 7.43 20.61 3.05
CA LEU A 382 7.52 19.20 2.68
C LEU A 382 8.26 18.98 1.36
N ALA A 383 8.14 19.94 0.43
CA ALA A 383 8.66 19.84 -0.92
C ALA A 383 10.15 19.42 -0.96
N GLY A 384 11.01 20.16 -0.26
CA GLY A 384 12.45 19.95 -0.24
C GLY A 384 12.85 18.56 0.29
N PRO A 385 12.49 18.22 1.54
CA PRO A 385 12.83 16.93 2.15
C PRO A 385 12.29 15.72 1.39
N VAL A 386 11.04 15.77 0.90
CA VAL A 386 10.46 14.68 0.11
C VAL A 386 11.24 14.47 -1.19
N LEU A 387 11.55 15.56 -1.90
CA LEU A 387 12.37 15.49 -3.11
C LEU A 387 13.76 14.93 -2.83
N SER A 388 14.40 15.41 -1.77
CA SER A 388 15.69 14.93 -1.29
C SER A 388 15.69 13.42 -1.04
N PHE A 389 14.65 12.88 -0.42
CA PHE A 389 14.51 11.44 -0.19
C PHE A 389 14.24 10.65 -1.47
N LEU A 390 13.48 11.19 -2.42
CA LEU A 390 13.26 10.56 -3.74
C LEU A 390 14.56 10.49 -4.56
N LEU A 391 15.34 11.58 -4.56
CA LEU A 391 16.65 11.63 -5.21
C LEU A 391 17.61 10.61 -4.59
N PHE A 392 17.65 10.54 -3.25
CA PHE A 392 18.43 9.55 -2.53
C PHE A 392 18.02 8.12 -2.91
N ALA A 393 16.72 7.79 -2.88
CA ALA A 393 16.23 6.46 -3.21
C ALA A 393 16.61 6.07 -4.64
N THR A 394 16.43 6.98 -5.60
CA THR A 394 16.79 6.76 -7.01
C THR A 394 18.30 6.54 -7.17
N GLY A 395 19.12 7.38 -6.53
CA GLY A 395 20.57 7.26 -6.56
C GLY A 395 21.07 5.96 -5.93
N ALA A 396 20.48 5.55 -4.80
CA ALA A 396 20.83 4.33 -4.10
C ALA A 396 20.50 3.07 -4.92
N VAL A 397 19.33 3.02 -5.57
CA VAL A 397 18.95 1.92 -6.48
C VAL A 397 19.90 1.83 -7.67
N LEU A 398 20.27 2.97 -8.28
CA LEU A 398 21.24 2.99 -9.38
C LEU A 398 22.63 2.52 -8.93
N TYR A 399 23.04 2.87 -7.71
CA TYR A 399 24.30 2.42 -7.12
C TYR A 399 24.30 0.91 -6.87
N GLU A 400 23.25 0.37 -6.24
CA GLU A 400 23.06 -1.06 -6.01
C GLU A 400 23.07 -1.83 -7.33
N TYR A 401 22.32 -1.36 -8.34
CA TYR A 401 22.31 -1.95 -9.68
C TYR A 401 23.69 -1.96 -10.33
N GLY A 402 24.44 -0.85 -10.24
CA GLY A 402 25.80 -0.75 -10.74
C GLY A 402 26.79 -1.70 -10.05
N MET A 403 26.63 -1.89 -8.74
CA MET A 403 27.42 -2.83 -7.95
C MET A 403 27.11 -4.29 -8.33
N VAL A 404 25.83 -4.65 -8.42
CA VAL A 404 25.40 -6.00 -8.85
C VAL A 404 25.94 -6.31 -10.24
N ARG A 405 25.80 -5.38 -11.20
CA ARG A 405 26.30 -5.56 -12.57
C ARG A 405 27.82 -5.79 -12.61
N LYS A 406 28.60 -5.08 -11.78
CA LYS A 406 30.06 -5.30 -11.67
C LYS A 406 30.39 -6.66 -11.08
N THR A 407 29.64 -7.11 -10.08
CA THR A 407 29.84 -8.43 -9.45
C THR A 407 29.49 -9.56 -10.42
N VAL A 408 28.37 -9.46 -11.12
CA VAL A 408 27.97 -10.41 -12.18
C VAL A 408 29.01 -10.48 -13.28
N GLY A 409 29.49 -9.34 -13.78
CA GLY A 409 30.55 -9.32 -14.80
C GLY A 409 31.87 -9.96 -14.36
N ARG A 410 32.25 -9.83 -13.07
CA ARG A 410 33.42 -10.54 -12.51
C ARG A 410 33.19 -12.05 -12.47
N LEU A 411 32.01 -12.48 -12.01
CA LEU A 411 31.64 -13.90 -11.95
C LEU A 411 31.60 -14.54 -13.34
N GLU A 412 31.11 -13.84 -14.36
CA GLU A 412 31.16 -14.29 -15.76
C GLU A 412 32.61 -14.47 -16.26
N THR A 413 33.49 -13.51 -15.97
CA THR A 413 34.92 -13.66 -16.33
C THR A 413 35.61 -14.80 -15.58
N ASP A 414 35.26 -15.02 -14.32
CA ASP A 414 35.83 -16.11 -13.52
C ASP A 414 35.30 -17.48 -13.99
N LYS A 415 34.02 -17.56 -14.40
CA LYS A 415 33.43 -18.75 -15.05
C LYS A 415 34.15 -19.09 -16.36
N GLN A 416 34.34 -18.11 -17.24
CA GLN A 416 35.03 -18.33 -18.52
C GLN A 416 36.48 -18.81 -18.34
N LYS A 417 37.21 -18.26 -17.36
CA LYS A 417 38.56 -18.73 -17.04
C LYS A 417 38.54 -20.17 -16.55
N ALA A 418 37.66 -20.50 -15.61
CA ALA A 418 37.57 -21.85 -15.05
C ALA A 418 37.18 -22.90 -16.12
N GLU A 419 36.25 -22.57 -17.03
CA GLU A 419 35.87 -23.44 -18.15
C GLU A 419 37.03 -23.65 -19.14
N SER A 420 37.82 -22.60 -19.41
CA SER A 420 38.99 -22.71 -20.29
C SER A 420 40.09 -23.60 -19.71
N GLU A 421 40.34 -23.50 -18.40
CA GLU A 421 41.32 -24.34 -17.70
C GLU A 421 40.89 -25.81 -17.67
N LEU A 422 39.59 -26.06 -17.45
CA LEU A 422 39.02 -27.41 -17.48
C LEU A 422 39.24 -28.07 -18.84
N ARG A 423 38.87 -27.39 -19.93
CA ARG A 423 39.04 -27.90 -21.31
C ARG A 423 40.51 -28.19 -21.64
N ALA A 424 41.43 -27.31 -21.22
CA ALA A 424 42.85 -27.51 -21.47
C ALA A 424 43.40 -28.76 -20.76
N ARG A 425 42.91 -29.07 -19.56
CA ARG A 425 43.31 -30.27 -18.80
C ARG A 425 42.67 -31.54 -19.35
N GLU A 426 41.42 -31.49 -19.79
CA GLU A 426 40.75 -32.61 -20.48
C GLU A 426 41.47 -33.01 -21.77
N LEU A 427 41.90 -32.03 -22.57
CA LEU A 427 42.69 -32.28 -23.78
C LEU A 427 44.04 -32.94 -23.48
N LYS A 428 44.72 -32.51 -22.41
CA LYS A 428 45.97 -33.15 -21.96
C LYS A 428 45.75 -34.59 -21.50
N LEU A 429 44.69 -34.84 -20.73
CA LEU A 429 44.34 -36.19 -20.29
C LEU A 429 44.07 -37.11 -21.49
N GLN A 430 43.31 -36.64 -22.49
CA GLN A 430 43.04 -37.40 -23.72
C GLN A 430 44.31 -37.69 -24.53
N ALA A 431 45.26 -36.76 -24.58
CA ALA A 431 46.55 -36.97 -25.26
C ALA A 431 47.39 -38.05 -24.56
N LEU A 432 47.48 -38.00 -23.22
CA LEU A 432 48.17 -39.01 -22.40
C LEU A 432 47.51 -40.39 -22.51
N GLU A 433 46.17 -40.47 -22.48
CA GLU A 433 45.44 -41.74 -22.65
C GLU A 433 45.67 -42.35 -24.05
N ARG A 434 45.70 -41.53 -25.11
CA ARG A 434 46.03 -41.98 -26.47
C ARG A 434 47.47 -42.48 -26.59
N GLU A 435 48.43 -41.78 -26.00
CA GLU A 435 49.83 -42.19 -26.02
C GLU A 435 50.05 -43.53 -25.29
N LEU A 436 49.37 -43.73 -24.16
CA LEU A 436 49.39 -45.02 -23.45
C LEU A 436 48.75 -46.15 -24.26
N LEU A 437 47.66 -45.86 -24.99
CA LEU A 437 46.98 -46.84 -25.84
C LEU A 437 47.86 -47.27 -27.02
N ASP A 438 48.54 -46.31 -27.64
CA ASP A 438 49.46 -46.52 -28.77
C ASP A 438 50.77 -47.23 -28.34
N ARG A 439 51.23 -47.01 -27.10
CA ARG A 439 52.34 -47.79 -26.54
C ARG A 439 51.94 -49.23 -26.22
N ARG A 440 50.73 -49.45 -25.69
CA ARG A 440 50.17 -50.80 -25.45
C ARG A 440 49.97 -51.60 -26.75
N SER A 441 49.65 -50.93 -27.85
CA SER A 441 49.47 -51.61 -29.15
C SER A 441 50.80 -51.97 -29.82
N ARG A 442 51.88 -51.21 -29.58
CA ARG A 442 53.21 -51.44 -30.18
C ARG A 442 54.13 -52.36 -29.36
N ALA A 443 53.92 -52.47 -28.05
CA ALA A 443 54.70 -53.34 -27.17
C ALA A 443 53.73 -54.11 -26.27
N GLY A 444 53.74 -55.45 -26.36
CA GLY A 444 52.98 -56.32 -25.47
C GLY A 444 53.53 -56.35 -24.03
N GLY A 445 53.70 -55.19 -23.38
CA GLY A 445 54.34 -55.04 -22.07
C GLY A 445 53.72 -53.97 -21.19
N GLU A 446 53.86 -54.18 -19.87
CA GLU A 446 53.23 -53.49 -18.75
C GLU A 446 53.43 -51.96 -18.70
N SER A 447 52.40 -51.28 -18.17
CA SER A 447 52.40 -49.84 -17.89
C SER A 447 53.44 -49.47 -16.82
N ARG A 448 54.22 -48.40 -17.04
CA ARG A 448 55.15 -47.86 -16.02
C ARG A 448 54.35 -47.26 -14.85
N PRO A 449 54.78 -47.43 -13.59
CA PRO A 449 54.07 -46.92 -12.42
C PRO A 449 53.78 -45.41 -12.47
N GLY A 450 54.70 -44.60 -13.02
CA GLY A 450 54.56 -43.14 -13.08
C GLY A 450 53.47 -42.62 -14.02
N ASP A 451 53.14 -43.34 -15.10
CA ASP A 451 52.14 -42.88 -16.08
C ASP A 451 50.71 -43.01 -15.51
N LEU A 452 50.47 -44.00 -14.64
CA LEU A 452 49.20 -44.21 -13.95
C LEU A 452 48.97 -43.16 -12.85
N GLU A 453 50.03 -42.79 -12.12
CA GLU A 453 49.98 -41.73 -11.10
C GLU A 453 49.68 -40.35 -11.73
N GLU A 454 50.27 -40.05 -12.89
CA GLU A 454 50.04 -38.79 -13.59
C GLU A 454 48.61 -38.68 -14.13
N ILE A 455 48.06 -39.77 -14.68
CA ILE A 455 46.64 -39.86 -15.09
C ILE A 455 45.69 -39.70 -13.90
N GLN A 456 45.95 -40.37 -12.77
CA GLN A 456 45.14 -40.22 -11.56
C GLN A 456 45.15 -38.79 -11.04
N ARG A 457 46.31 -38.14 -11.03
CA ARG A 457 46.43 -36.73 -10.64
C ARG A 457 45.60 -35.81 -11.54
N TYR A 458 45.68 -35.96 -12.87
CA TYR A 458 44.87 -35.17 -13.78
C TYR A 458 43.37 -35.44 -13.64
N LYS A 459 42.95 -36.69 -13.36
CA LYS A 459 41.54 -37.03 -13.11
C LYS A 459 41.01 -36.39 -11.82
N GLU A 460 41.80 -36.38 -10.74
CA GLU A 460 41.44 -35.72 -9.47
C GLU A 460 41.36 -34.19 -9.63
N GLU A 461 42.31 -33.61 -10.37
CA GLU A 461 42.34 -32.19 -10.70
C GLU A 461 41.16 -31.76 -11.60
N ILE A 462 40.74 -32.58 -12.56
CA ILE A 462 39.54 -32.35 -13.38
C ILE A 462 38.27 -32.47 -12.52
N ARG A 463 38.21 -33.42 -11.58
CA ARG A 463 37.08 -33.59 -10.67
C ARG A 463 36.89 -32.39 -9.74
N THR A 464 37.98 -31.82 -9.23
CA THR A 464 37.94 -30.63 -8.37
C THR A 464 37.60 -29.36 -9.16
N LEU A 465 38.15 -29.18 -10.36
CA LEU A 465 37.81 -28.05 -11.25
C LEU A 465 36.38 -28.12 -11.78
N SER A 466 35.89 -29.30 -12.18
CA SER A 466 34.50 -29.49 -12.63
C SER A 466 33.49 -29.24 -11.53
N ALA A 467 33.77 -29.62 -10.27
CA ALA A 467 32.94 -29.25 -9.13
C ALA A 467 32.88 -27.73 -8.93
N ARG A 468 34.03 -27.04 -9.06
CA ARG A 468 34.10 -25.57 -8.97
C ARG A 468 33.36 -24.86 -10.11
N VAL A 469 33.45 -25.36 -11.35
CA VAL A 469 32.68 -24.85 -12.49
C VAL A 469 31.18 -25.10 -12.29
N SER A 470 30.80 -26.30 -11.83
CA SER A 470 29.41 -26.63 -11.48
C SER A 470 28.82 -25.70 -10.42
N ASP A 471 29.61 -25.32 -9.42
CA ASP A 471 29.16 -24.36 -8.40
C ASP A 471 29.04 -22.93 -8.92
N LEU A 472 29.82 -22.54 -9.94
CA LEU A 472 29.68 -21.26 -10.66
C LEU A 472 28.51 -21.25 -11.67
N VAL A 473 28.10 -22.43 -12.18
CA VAL A 473 26.99 -22.59 -13.13
C VAL A 473 25.62 -22.54 -12.44
N LYS A 474 25.53 -22.85 -11.15
CA LYS A 474 24.28 -22.77 -10.35
C LYS A 474 23.72 -21.35 -10.18
N PHE A 475 24.39 -20.32 -10.70
CA PHE A 475 24.01 -18.90 -10.60
C PHE A 475 23.55 -18.31 -11.95
N GLU A 476 22.99 -19.11 -12.85
CA GLU A 476 22.16 -18.58 -13.92
C GLU A 476 20.75 -18.29 -13.37
N PRO A 477 20.26 -17.03 -13.38
CA PRO A 477 18.83 -16.83 -13.42
C PRO A 477 18.38 -17.49 -14.73
N ILE A 478 17.39 -18.39 -14.66
CA ILE A 478 16.81 -19.03 -15.83
C ILE A 478 16.44 -17.91 -16.80
N ALA A 479 17.26 -17.73 -17.84
CA ALA A 479 17.00 -16.79 -18.89
C ALA A 479 15.72 -17.28 -19.58
N GLU A 480 14.75 -16.38 -19.72
CA GLU A 480 13.65 -16.54 -20.67
C GLU A 480 14.25 -16.99 -22.01
N ASN A 481 13.67 -18.04 -22.59
CA ASN A 481 13.99 -18.67 -23.88
C ASN A 481 14.77 -20.00 -23.83
N ASP A 482 14.31 -21.03 -23.08
CA ASP A 482 14.29 -22.40 -23.65
C ASP A 482 13.50 -23.50 -22.86
N THR A 483 12.67 -23.15 -21.88
CA THR A 483 11.64 -24.09 -21.42
C THR A 483 10.33 -23.67 -22.08
N GLY A 484 9.63 -24.58 -22.75
CA GLY A 484 8.42 -24.31 -23.53
C GLY A 484 7.19 -23.87 -22.71
N GLY A 485 7.35 -22.96 -21.75
CA GLY A 485 6.31 -22.29 -20.98
C GLY A 485 6.22 -20.80 -21.34
N GLY A 486 5.01 -20.24 -21.22
CA GLY A 486 4.72 -18.83 -21.46
C GLY A 486 4.18 -18.15 -20.21
N VAL A 487 4.42 -16.84 -20.10
CA VAL A 487 3.75 -15.96 -19.16
C VAL A 487 2.90 -14.98 -19.97
N PHE A 488 1.59 -14.97 -19.72
CA PHE A 488 0.64 -14.10 -20.42
C PHE A 488 -0.26 -13.40 -19.41
N GLU A 489 -0.14 -12.08 -19.25
CA GLU A 489 -0.94 -11.28 -18.29
C GLU A 489 -0.97 -11.89 -16.87
N GLY A 490 0.19 -12.37 -16.39
CA GLY A 490 0.33 -13.04 -15.09
C GLY A 490 -0.10 -14.52 -15.05
N MET A 491 -0.68 -15.06 -16.12
CA MET A 491 -0.94 -16.50 -16.26
C MET A 491 0.33 -17.23 -16.68
N VAL A 492 0.82 -18.11 -15.80
CA VAL A 492 1.94 -19.02 -16.09
C VAL A 492 1.39 -20.34 -16.58
N TYR A 493 1.86 -20.80 -17.75
CA TYR A 493 1.37 -22.03 -18.36
C TYR A 493 2.39 -22.66 -19.31
N GLN A 494 2.21 -23.95 -19.59
CA GLN A 494 3.02 -24.65 -20.59
C GLN A 494 2.46 -24.44 -22.01
N ALA A 495 3.32 -24.12 -22.98
CA ALA A 495 2.93 -23.79 -24.35
C ALA A 495 2.38 -24.97 -25.16
N SER A 496 2.49 -26.20 -24.66
CA SER A 496 1.86 -27.40 -25.24
C SER A 496 0.61 -27.86 -24.47
N GLY A 497 0.20 -27.13 -23.42
CA GLY A 497 -0.90 -27.51 -22.53
C GLY A 497 -2.26 -26.90 -22.90
N ARG A 498 -3.33 -27.41 -22.26
CA ARG A 498 -4.73 -26.96 -22.45
C ARG A 498 -4.94 -25.46 -22.20
N MET A 499 -4.09 -24.84 -21.38
CA MET A 499 -4.17 -23.41 -21.10
C MET A 499 -3.82 -22.54 -22.32
N LYS A 500 -3.03 -23.05 -23.28
CA LYS A 500 -2.72 -22.32 -24.51
C LYS A 500 -3.98 -21.99 -25.31
N GLU A 501 -4.90 -22.95 -25.44
CA GLU A 501 -6.18 -22.74 -26.13
C GLU A 501 -7.02 -21.66 -25.45
N THR A 502 -6.98 -21.60 -24.11
CA THR A 502 -7.65 -20.56 -23.32
C THR A 502 -7.02 -19.19 -23.60
N VAL A 503 -5.69 -19.09 -23.62
CA VAL A 503 -4.96 -17.85 -23.90
C VAL A 503 -5.26 -17.33 -25.32
N GLU A 504 -5.25 -18.22 -26.32
CA GLU A 504 -5.58 -17.87 -27.70
C GLU A 504 -7.03 -17.38 -27.83
N LEU A 505 -7.97 -18.02 -27.12
CA LEU A 505 -9.36 -17.59 -27.06
C LEU A 505 -9.48 -16.20 -26.41
N ILE A 506 -8.80 -15.96 -25.29
CA ILE A 506 -8.76 -14.66 -24.60
C ILE A 506 -8.30 -13.58 -25.59
N GLN A 507 -7.15 -13.77 -26.25
CA GLN A 507 -6.63 -12.81 -27.21
C GLN A 507 -7.64 -12.47 -28.33
N LYS A 508 -8.39 -13.47 -28.81
CA LYS A 508 -9.40 -13.29 -29.85
C LYS A 508 -10.61 -12.48 -29.36
N ILE A 509 -11.15 -12.80 -28.18
CA ILE A 509 -12.38 -12.18 -27.66
C ILE A 509 -12.15 -10.80 -27.01
N SER A 510 -10.93 -10.50 -26.57
CA SER A 510 -10.62 -9.23 -25.89
C SER A 510 -10.93 -8.01 -26.76
N THR A 511 -10.77 -8.12 -28.07
CA THR A 511 -11.00 -7.03 -29.05
C THR A 511 -12.48 -6.67 -29.25
N SER A 512 -13.41 -7.54 -28.85
CA SER A 512 -14.86 -7.30 -28.93
C SER A 512 -15.38 -6.65 -27.64
N ASP A 513 -16.43 -5.83 -27.72
CA ASP A 513 -17.15 -5.32 -26.55
C ASP A 513 -18.20 -6.31 -25.98
N ALA A 514 -18.27 -7.52 -26.53
CA ALA A 514 -19.22 -8.53 -26.07
C ALA A 514 -18.97 -8.98 -24.61
N ASN A 515 -20.05 -9.39 -23.96
CA ASN A 515 -20.03 -9.98 -22.62
C ASN A 515 -19.30 -11.33 -22.64
N VAL A 516 -18.53 -11.58 -21.59
CA VAL A 516 -17.77 -12.83 -21.45
C VAL A 516 -18.14 -13.53 -20.16
N LEU A 517 -18.46 -14.82 -20.26
CA LEU A 517 -18.69 -15.71 -19.12
C LEU A 517 -17.46 -16.60 -18.90
N VAL A 518 -16.79 -16.42 -17.77
CA VAL A 518 -15.63 -17.22 -17.35
C VAL A 518 -16.09 -18.35 -16.43
N LEU A 519 -15.94 -19.58 -16.90
CA LEU A 519 -16.32 -20.79 -16.18
C LEU A 519 -15.08 -21.47 -15.62
N GLY A 520 -15.12 -21.89 -14.37
CA GLY A 520 -14.03 -22.68 -13.79
C GLY A 520 -14.11 -22.80 -12.29
N GLU A 521 -13.48 -23.85 -11.76
CA GLU A 521 -13.44 -24.11 -10.33
C GLU A 521 -12.83 -22.95 -9.54
N SER A 522 -13.07 -22.92 -8.24
CA SER A 522 -12.44 -21.94 -7.36
C SER A 522 -10.91 -22.11 -7.36
N GLY A 523 -10.19 -20.99 -7.34
CA GLY A 523 -8.72 -20.98 -7.35
C GLY A 523 -8.05 -21.28 -8.70
N THR A 524 -8.79 -21.33 -9.82
CA THR A 524 -8.20 -21.56 -11.17
C THR A 524 -7.58 -20.32 -11.83
N GLY A 525 -7.92 -19.11 -11.34
CA GLY A 525 -7.42 -17.83 -11.89
C GLY A 525 -8.42 -17.01 -12.70
N LYS A 526 -9.74 -17.16 -12.45
CA LYS A 526 -10.80 -16.43 -13.19
C LYS A 526 -10.61 -14.90 -13.22
N GLU A 527 -10.11 -14.31 -12.13
CA GLU A 527 -9.84 -12.87 -12.07
C GLU A 527 -8.69 -12.45 -12.99
N LEU A 528 -7.61 -13.23 -13.09
CA LEU A 528 -6.51 -12.97 -14.02
C LEU A 528 -7.00 -13.01 -15.48
N VAL A 529 -7.89 -13.95 -15.81
CA VAL A 529 -8.54 -14.00 -17.13
C VAL A 529 -9.35 -12.74 -17.39
N ALA A 530 -10.16 -12.28 -16.44
CA ALA A 530 -10.96 -11.07 -16.59
C ALA A 530 -10.08 -9.82 -16.77
N GLN A 531 -8.99 -9.72 -16.00
CA GLN A 531 -8.00 -8.65 -16.14
C GLN A 531 -7.31 -8.67 -17.52
N ALA A 532 -6.91 -9.86 -18.00
CA ALA A 532 -6.32 -10.02 -19.33
C ALA A 532 -7.30 -9.62 -20.44
N ILE A 533 -8.58 -10.01 -20.32
CA ILE A 533 -9.62 -9.61 -21.28
C ILE A 533 -9.79 -8.09 -21.31
N HIS A 534 -9.82 -7.45 -20.13
CA HIS A 534 -9.94 -6.00 -20.02
C HIS A 534 -8.72 -5.28 -20.62
N HIS A 535 -7.50 -5.66 -20.22
CA HIS A 535 -6.26 -4.99 -20.62
C HIS A 535 -6.07 -5.03 -22.16
N LEU A 536 -6.42 -6.15 -22.79
CA LEU A 536 -6.30 -6.33 -24.24
C LEU A 536 -7.49 -5.77 -25.04
N SER A 537 -8.49 -5.20 -24.36
CA SER A 537 -9.65 -4.59 -25.02
C SER A 537 -9.40 -3.12 -25.40
N PRO A 538 -10.24 -2.52 -26.26
CA PRO A 538 -10.23 -1.08 -26.50
C PRO A 538 -10.39 -0.25 -25.21
N ARG A 539 -10.95 -0.85 -24.16
CA ARG A 539 -11.18 -0.24 -22.84
C ARG A 539 -10.05 -0.49 -21.85
N GLY A 540 -8.92 -1.09 -22.23
CA GLY A 540 -7.84 -1.44 -21.29
C GLY A 540 -7.15 -0.28 -20.56
N LYS A 541 -7.41 0.97 -20.97
CA LYS A 541 -6.99 2.19 -20.26
C LYS A 541 -8.08 2.82 -19.38
N ARG A 542 -9.30 2.28 -19.43
CA ARG A 542 -10.46 2.73 -18.65
C ARG A 542 -10.52 1.98 -17.33
N GLN A 543 -11.55 2.23 -16.54
CA GLN A 543 -11.69 1.59 -15.24
C GLN A 543 -12.03 0.10 -15.39
N PHE A 544 -11.39 -0.73 -14.56
CA PHE A 544 -11.74 -2.12 -14.33
C PHE A 544 -12.28 -2.26 -12.91
N VAL A 545 -13.57 -2.58 -12.78
CA VAL A 545 -14.26 -2.61 -11.49
C VAL A 545 -14.64 -4.04 -11.15
N THR A 546 -14.19 -4.56 -10.01
CA THR A 546 -14.47 -5.93 -9.58
C THR A 546 -15.53 -5.96 -8.48
N VAL A 547 -16.45 -6.92 -8.56
CA VAL A 547 -17.48 -7.16 -7.56
C VAL A 547 -17.64 -8.67 -7.36
N ASN A 548 -17.55 -9.12 -6.11
CA ASN A 548 -17.85 -10.50 -5.74
C ASN A 548 -19.31 -10.59 -5.26
N CYS A 549 -20.16 -11.26 -6.04
CA CYS A 549 -21.59 -11.36 -5.77
C CYS A 549 -21.91 -12.34 -4.63
N GLY A 550 -21.03 -13.30 -4.35
CA GLY A 550 -21.22 -14.29 -3.28
C GLY A 550 -20.79 -13.81 -1.88
N ALA A 551 -20.02 -12.73 -1.79
CA ALA A 551 -19.49 -12.23 -0.52
C ALA A 551 -20.42 -11.25 0.23
N LEU A 552 -21.51 -10.80 -0.41
CA LEU A 552 -22.39 -9.75 0.10
C LEU A 552 -23.82 -10.26 0.30
N THR A 553 -24.53 -9.70 1.28
CA THR A 553 -25.98 -9.90 1.37
C THR A 553 -26.67 -9.22 0.19
N GLU A 554 -27.87 -9.68 -0.18
CA GLU A 554 -28.62 -9.14 -1.32
C GLU A 554 -28.77 -7.61 -1.28
N THR A 555 -29.16 -7.04 -0.13
CA THR A 555 -29.32 -5.60 0.05
C THR A 555 -28.00 -4.82 -0.11
N LEU A 556 -26.89 -5.37 0.39
CA LEU A 556 -25.57 -4.75 0.24
C LEU A 556 -25.04 -4.89 -1.18
N LEU A 557 -25.30 -6.02 -1.84
CA LEU A 557 -24.93 -6.26 -3.23
C LEU A 557 -25.63 -5.26 -4.15
N GLU A 558 -26.94 -5.03 -3.95
CA GLU A 558 -27.71 -4.01 -4.69
C GLU A 558 -27.14 -2.61 -4.45
N SER A 559 -26.92 -2.25 -3.19
CA SER A 559 -26.34 -0.95 -2.84
C SER A 559 -24.93 -0.76 -3.38
N GLU A 560 -24.09 -1.80 -3.44
CA GLU A 560 -22.76 -1.69 -4.04
C GLU A 560 -22.87 -1.55 -5.56
N LEU A 561 -23.60 -2.42 -6.25
CA LEU A 561 -23.63 -2.43 -7.71
C LEU A 561 -24.36 -1.23 -8.31
N PHE A 562 -25.52 -0.88 -7.76
CA PHE A 562 -26.39 0.17 -8.30
C PHE A 562 -26.31 1.49 -7.53
N GLY A 563 -25.70 1.52 -6.34
CA GLY A 563 -25.67 2.70 -5.48
C GLY A 563 -26.97 2.88 -4.71
N HIS A 564 -27.01 3.87 -3.82
CA HIS A 564 -28.18 4.18 -3.02
C HIS A 564 -28.32 5.68 -2.74
N GLU A 565 -29.55 6.12 -2.52
CA GLU A 565 -29.84 7.44 -1.96
C GLU A 565 -29.94 7.37 -0.43
N LYS A 566 -29.65 8.50 0.21
CA LYS A 566 -29.76 8.67 1.65
C LYS A 566 -31.16 8.30 2.12
N GLY A 567 -31.24 7.47 3.16
CA GLY A 567 -32.51 7.04 3.75
C GLY A 567 -33.17 5.84 3.05
N SER A 568 -32.55 5.27 2.03
CA SER A 568 -33.08 4.08 1.32
C SER A 568 -33.13 2.80 2.17
N PHE A 569 -32.25 2.66 3.18
CA PHE A 569 -32.27 1.59 4.18
C PHE A 569 -31.58 2.02 5.48
N THR A 570 -31.71 1.21 6.54
CA THR A 570 -31.05 1.44 7.84
C THR A 570 -29.52 1.43 7.69
N GLY A 571 -28.89 2.61 7.77
CA GLY A 571 -27.45 2.78 7.57
C GLY A 571 -27.07 3.64 6.34
N ALA A 572 -28.02 3.97 5.47
CA ALA A 572 -27.83 4.88 4.33
C ALA A 572 -27.81 6.35 4.79
N VAL A 573 -26.72 6.77 5.46
CA VAL A 573 -26.57 8.13 6.03
C VAL A 573 -26.26 9.18 4.95
N LYS A 574 -25.73 8.77 3.80
CA LYS A 574 -25.35 9.60 2.66
C LYS A 574 -25.64 8.87 1.35
N ASP A 575 -25.75 9.60 0.25
CA ASP A 575 -25.83 9.00 -1.08
C ASP A 575 -24.52 8.29 -1.42
N LYS A 576 -24.62 7.16 -2.14
CA LYS A 576 -23.48 6.38 -2.61
C LYS A 576 -23.65 6.01 -4.07
N MET A 577 -22.62 6.30 -4.86
CA MET A 577 -22.52 5.91 -6.26
C MET A 577 -22.32 4.39 -6.40
N GLY A 578 -22.98 3.78 -7.38
CA GLY A 578 -22.86 2.35 -7.68
C GLY A 578 -21.61 1.96 -8.44
N ARG A 579 -21.22 0.69 -8.39
CA ARG A 579 -20.09 0.14 -9.16
C ARG A 579 -20.32 0.20 -10.67
N PHE A 580 -21.57 0.10 -11.14
CA PHE A 580 -21.89 0.29 -12.56
C PHE A 580 -21.63 1.73 -13.02
N GLU A 581 -21.94 2.75 -12.18
CA GLU A 581 -21.59 4.14 -12.48
C GLU A 581 -20.08 4.34 -12.51
N PHE A 582 -19.35 3.72 -11.56
CA PHE A 582 -17.89 3.81 -11.52
C PHE A 582 -17.23 3.13 -12.73
N ALA A 583 -17.84 2.06 -13.25
CA ALA A 583 -17.38 1.33 -14.42
C ALA A 583 -17.81 1.96 -15.76
N ASP A 584 -18.44 3.15 -15.77
CA ASP A 584 -18.92 3.78 -17.00
C ASP A 584 -17.78 4.08 -17.99
N GLY A 585 -17.98 3.66 -19.24
CA GLY A 585 -16.96 3.63 -20.30
C GLY A 585 -15.85 2.60 -20.09
N GLY A 586 -15.93 1.77 -19.04
CA GLY A 586 -14.93 0.78 -18.62
C GLY A 586 -15.44 -0.66 -18.69
N THR A 587 -14.97 -1.50 -17.76
CA THR A 587 -15.35 -2.91 -17.65
C THR A 587 -15.68 -3.27 -16.21
N ILE A 588 -16.76 -4.00 -16.01
CA ILE A 588 -17.15 -4.55 -14.71
C ILE A 588 -16.99 -6.07 -14.71
N PHE A 589 -16.33 -6.59 -13.68
CA PHE A 589 -16.14 -8.01 -13.44
C PHE A 589 -17.04 -8.47 -12.27
N LEU A 590 -17.95 -9.39 -12.56
CA LEU A 590 -18.92 -9.95 -11.62
C LEU A 590 -18.51 -11.40 -11.29
N ASP A 591 -17.85 -11.59 -10.15
CA ASP A 591 -17.46 -12.92 -9.68
C ASP A 591 -18.60 -13.59 -8.88
N GLU A 592 -18.64 -14.92 -8.93
CA GLU A 592 -19.67 -15.77 -8.32
C GLU A 592 -21.12 -15.37 -8.70
N ILE A 593 -21.37 -15.10 -9.99
CA ILE A 593 -22.68 -14.62 -10.47
C ILE A 593 -23.83 -15.62 -10.20
N ALA A 594 -23.51 -16.90 -10.06
CA ALA A 594 -24.48 -17.96 -9.77
C ALA A 594 -25.08 -17.88 -8.35
N GLU A 595 -24.49 -17.10 -7.44
CA GLU A 595 -25.00 -16.93 -6.07
C GLU A 595 -26.02 -15.79 -5.94
N THR A 596 -26.36 -15.12 -7.05
CA THR A 596 -27.31 -14.01 -7.04
C THR A 596 -28.76 -14.46 -6.88
N SER A 597 -29.55 -13.70 -6.10
CA SER A 597 -30.98 -13.93 -5.94
C SER A 597 -31.76 -13.68 -7.24
N GLU A 598 -32.95 -14.26 -7.37
CA GLU A 598 -33.80 -14.03 -8.55
C GLU A 598 -34.20 -12.55 -8.70
N ALA A 599 -34.49 -11.86 -7.58
CA ALA A 599 -34.82 -10.44 -7.61
C ALA A 599 -33.65 -9.57 -8.09
N PHE A 600 -32.42 -9.90 -7.66
CA PHE A 600 -31.22 -9.24 -8.14
C PHE A 600 -30.98 -9.49 -9.64
N GLN A 601 -31.21 -10.72 -10.10
CA GLN A 601 -31.06 -11.09 -11.52
C GLN A 601 -31.95 -10.24 -12.43
N VAL A 602 -33.17 -9.88 -12.00
CA VAL A 602 -34.06 -8.97 -12.76
C VAL A 602 -33.45 -7.57 -12.93
N LYS A 603 -32.89 -7.01 -11.86
CA LYS A 603 -32.24 -5.68 -11.92
C LYS A 603 -30.97 -5.72 -12.76
N LEU A 604 -30.15 -6.74 -12.58
CA LEU A 604 -28.94 -6.94 -13.38
C LEU A 604 -29.26 -7.08 -14.87
N LEU A 605 -30.32 -7.83 -15.20
CA LEU A 605 -30.78 -7.97 -16.58
C LEU A 605 -31.01 -6.61 -17.21
N ARG A 606 -31.73 -5.69 -16.55
CA ARG A 606 -32.00 -4.34 -17.10
C ARG A 606 -30.72 -3.61 -17.52
N VAL A 607 -29.67 -3.66 -16.68
CA VAL A 607 -28.38 -3.04 -17.00
C VAL A 607 -27.66 -3.75 -18.15
N VAL A 608 -27.67 -5.08 -18.15
CA VAL A 608 -27.08 -5.90 -19.22
C VAL A 608 -27.80 -5.65 -20.57
N GLN A 609 -29.10 -5.33 -20.56
CA GLN A 609 -29.89 -5.14 -21.77
C GLN A 609 -29.81 -3.73 -22.36
N SER A 610 -30.08 -2.71 -21.54
CA SER A 610 -30.23 -1.33 -21.99
C SER A 610 -29.17 -0.38 -21.46
N GLY A 611 -28.29 -0.85 -20.56
CA GLY A 611 -27.35 -0.01 -19.82
C GLY A 611 -28.03 0.82 -18.73
N GLU A 612 -29.29 0.55 -18.38
CA GLU A 612 -30.07 1.39 -17.48
C GLU A 612 -30.34 0.75 -16.12
N PHE A 613 -30.24 1.53 -15.05
CA PHE A 613 -30.64 1.14 -13.69
C PHE A 613 -31.09 2.34 -12.86
N GLU A 614 -31.63 2.05 -11.69
CA GLU A 614 -32.00 3.04 -10.67
C GLU A 614 -31.20 2.75 -9.39
N ARG A 615 -30.80 3.80 -8.68
CA ARG A 615 -30.18 3.65 -7.36
C ARG A 615 -31.22 3.11 -6.37
N VAL A 616 -30.78 2.38 -5.35
CA VAL A 616 -31.69 1.91 -4.30
C VAL A 616 -32.34 3.11 -3.60
N GLY A 617 -33.68 3.15 -3.63
CA GLY A 617 -34.49 4.25 -3.09
C GLY A 617 -34.72 5.44 -4.04
N SER A 618 -34.07 5.45 -5.21
CA SER A 618 -34.26 6.48 -6.23
C SER A 618 -35.26 6.04 -7.30
N THR A 619 -35.99 7.00 -7.88
CA THR A 619 -36.78 6.79 -9.09
C THR A 619 -36.07 7.31 -10.35
N MET A 620 -34.84 7.83 -10.21
CA MET A 620 -34.07 8.35 -11.33
C MET A 620 -33.37 7.21 -12.07
N THR A 621 -33.73 7.00 -13.33
CA THR A 621 -33.04 6.07 -14.22
C THR A 621 -31.72 6.68 -14.70
N LEU A 622 -30.62 5.97 -14.44
CA LEU A 622 -29.27 6.27 -14.89
C LEU A 622 -28.91 5.33 -16.04
N LYS A 623 -28.07 5.81 -16.96
CA LYS A 623 -27.57 5.04 -18.11
C LYS A 623 -26.05 4.98 -18.07
N VAL A 624 -25.49 3.79 -18.25
CA VAL A 624 -24.05 3.53 -18.29
C VAL A 624 -23.69 2.65 -19.49
N ASP A 625 -22.45 2.79 -19.95
CA ASP A 625 -21.86 1.94 -20.96
C ASP A 625 -20.67 1.18 -20.34
N ALA A 626 -20.93 0.01 -19.74
CA ALA A 626 -19.92 -0.84 -19.11
C ALA A 626 -19.88 -2.22 -19.77
N ARG A 627 -18.69 -2.68 -20.20
CA ARG A 627 -18.50 -4.05 -20.66
C ARG A 627 -18.58 -5.01 -19.47
N ILE A 628 -19.30 -6.13 -19.61
CA ILE A 628 -19.52 -7.06 -18.49
C ILE A 628 -18.72 -8.33 -18.70
N ILE A 629 -17.93 -8.71 -17.71
CA ILE A 629 -17.29 -10.02 -17.60
C ILE A 629 -17.87 -10.70 -16.36
N ALA A 630 -18.54 -11.84 -16.51
CA ALA A 630 -19.09 -12.59 -15.40
C ALA A 630 -18.29 -13.87 -15.16
N ALA A 631 -18.21 -14.33 -13.92
CA ALA A 631 -17.50 -15.55 -13.55
C ALA A 631 -18.33 -16.41 -12.59
N THR A 632 -18.20 -17.73 -12.72
CA THR A 632 -18.74 -18.69 -11.74
C THR A 632 -18.04 -20.05 -11.80
N ASN A 633 -18.10 -20.79 -10.70
CA ASN A 633 -17.74 -22.20 -10.61
C ASN A 633 -18.92 -23.17 -10.83
N LYS A 634 -20.17 -22.68 -10.89
CA LYS A 634 -21.37 -23.51 -11.10
C LYS A 634 -21.79 -23.52 -12.56
N SER A 635 -22.46 -24.59 -12.98
CA SER A 635 -23.10 -24.65 -14.28
C SER A 635 -24.36 -23.78 -14.31
N LEU A 636 -24.27 -22.59 -14.92
CA LEU A 636 -25.44 -21.72 -15.08
C LEU A 636 -26.54 -22.41 -15.90
N LYS A 637 -26.17 -23.27 -16.85
CA LYS A 637 -27.13 -24.01 -17.68
C LYS A 637 -28.01 -24.95 -16.83
N ASP A 638 -27.41 -25.62 -15.86
CA ASP A 638 -28.17 -26.51 -14.96
C ASP A 638 -29.04 -25.68 -13.99
N LEU A 639 -28.52 -24.55 -13.50
CA LEU A 639 -29.30 -23.63 -12.67
C LEU A 639 -30.49 -23.01 -13.42
N VAL A 640 -30.40 -22.83 -14.74
CA VAL A 640 -31.54 -22.43 -15.57
C VAL A 640 -32.60 -23.54 -15.63
N GLN A 641 -32.18 -24.81 -15.80
CA GLN A 641 -33.10 -25.96 -15.78
C GLN A 641 -33.78 -26.12 -14.41
N GLU A 642 -33.06 -25.83 -13.33
CA GLU A 642 -33.57 -25.80 -11.96
C GLU A 642 -34.42 -24.56 -11.63
N LYS A 643 -34.61 -23.62 -12.57
CA LYS A 643 -35.28 -22.32 -12.37
C LYS A 643 -34.67 -21.46 -11.26
N ARG A 644 -33.38 -21.64 -10.97
CA ARG A 644 -32.62 -20.85 -9.98
C ARG A 644 -31.84 -19.71 -10.62
N PHE A 645 -31.65 -19.76 -11.93
CA PHE A 645 -31.05 -18.70 -12.72
C PHE A 645 -31.93 -18.39 -13.92
N ARG A 646 -32.14 -17.12 -14.24
CA ARG A 646 -33.02 -16.75 -15.34
C ARG A 646 -32.38 -17.04 -16.71
N GLU A 647 -33.18 -17.64 -17.58
CA GLU A 647 -32.77 -17.99 -18.94
C GLU A 647 -32.38 -16.76 -19.78
N ASP A 648 -33.15 -15.67 -19.66
CA ASP A 648 -32.92 -14.42 -20.38
C ASP A 648 -31.57 -13.75 -20.02
N LEU A 649 -31.22 -13.76 -18.73
CA LEU A 649 -29.93 -13.26 -18.24
C LEU A 649 -28.78 -14.18 -18.68
N TYR A 650 -28.97 -15.50 -18.59
CA TYR A 650 -27.96 -16.47 -19.00
C TYR A 650 -27.50 -16.24 -20.45
N TYR A 651 -28.44 -16.12 -21.39
CA TYR A 651 -28.08 -15.92 -22.80
C TYR A 651 -27.39 -14.58 -23.08
N ARG A 652 -27.63 -13.55 -22.26
CA ARG A 652 -26.97 -12.24 -22.43
C ARG A 652 -25.61 -12.13 -21.78
N LEU A 653 -25.35 -12.90 -20.72
CA LEU A 653 -24.03 -13.01 -20.13
C LEU A 653 -23.15 -13.97 -20.96
N ASN A 654 -23.72 -15.07 -21.46
CA ASN A 654 -23.02 -16.11 -22.19
C ASN A 654 -22.93 -15.84 -23.70
N VAL A 655 -22.39 -14.68 -24.08
CA VAL A 655 -22.12 -14.38 -25.50
C VAL A 655 -20.81 -15.06 -25.94
N PHE A 656 -19.76 -14.93 -25.13
CA PHE A 656 -18.55 -15.74 -25.22
C PHE A 656 -18.31 -16.48 -23.91
N SER A 657 -17.95 -17.76 -23.98
CA SER A 657 -17.60 -18.57 -22.81
C SER A 657 -16.11 -18.91 -22.81
N VAL A 658 -15.42 -18.64 -21.70
CA VAL A 658 -14.03 -19.07 -21.47
C VAL A 658 -14.02 -20.09 -20.34
N GLN A 659 -13.66 -21.33 -20.64
CA GLN A 659 -13.60 -22.40 -19.64
C GLN A 659 -12.16 -22.61 -19.18
N LEU A 660 -11.92 -22.42 -17.88
CA LEU A 660 -10.63 -22.66 -17.24
C LEU A 660 -10.51 -24.12 -16.78
N PRO A 661 -9.47 -24.85 -17.23
CA PRO A 661 -9.22 -26.21 -16.75
C PRO A 661 -8.74 -26.20 -15.30
N ALA A 662 -9.21 -27.18 -14.52
CA ALA A 662 -8.71 -27.42 -13.17
C ALA A 662 -7.23 -27.83 -13.21
N LEU A 663 -6.48 -27.58 -12.14
CA LEU A 663 -5.04 -27.83 -12.07
C LEU A 663 -4.69 -29.30 -12.31
N ARG A 664 -5.56 -30.22 -11.86
CA ARG A 664 -5.44 -31.67 -12.12
C ARG A 664 -5.54 -32.06 -13.60
N GLU A 665 -6.16 -31.23 -14.44
CA GLU A 665 -6.28 -31.44 -15.89
C GLU A 665 -5.09 -30.83 -16.66
N ARG A 666 -4.26 -30.05 -15.98
CA ARG A 666 -3.06 -29.38 -16.53
C ARG A 666 -1.84 -29.61 -15.63
N LYS A 667 -1.56 -30.88 -15.30
CA LYS A 667 -0.43 -31.26 -14.43
C LYS A 667 0.92 -30.76 -14.93
N ALA A 668 1.08 -30.62 -16.24
CA ALA A 668 2.30 -30.08 -16.87
C ALA A 668 2.61 -28.63 -16.43
N ASP A 669 1.59 -27.85 -16.04
CA ASP A 669 1.78 -26.48 -15.54
C ASP A 669 2.31 -26.46 -14.09
N ILE A 670 2.14 -27.55 -13.32
CA ILE A 670 2.46 -27.60 -11.88
C ILE A 670 3.93 -27.28 -11.60
N PRO A 671 4.94 -27.86 -12.29
CA PRO A 671 6.34 -27.51 -12.05
C PRO A 671 6.66 -26.04 -12.34
N LEU A 672 6.10 -25.48 -13.43
CA LEU A 672 6.31 -24.08 -13.79
C LEU A 672 5.67 -23.13 -12.77
N LEU A 673 4.44 -23.42 -12.35
CA LEU A 673 3.74 -22.68 -11.30
C LEU A 673 4.47 -22.79 -9.97
N ALA A 674 4.97 -23.98 -9.63
CA ALA A 674 5.69 -24.20 -8.38
C ALA A 674 7.00 -23.41 -8.35
N GLN A 675 7.75 -23.42 -9.45
CA GLN A 675 8.94 -22.62 -9.62
C GLN A 675 8.64 -21.12 -9.55
N HIS A 676 7.57 -20.67 -10.22
CA HIS A 676 7.16 -19.28 -10.18
C HIS A 676 6.84 -18.81 -8.75
N PHE A 677 6.04 -19.58 -8.00
CA PHE A 677 5.66 -19.21 -6.64
C PHE A 677 6.82 -19.30 -5.65
N VAL A 678 7.72 -20.28 -5.76
CA VAL A 678 8.88 -20.34 -4.86
C VAL A 678 9.84 -19.18 -5.10
N THR A 679 10.05 -18.77 -6.36
CA THR A 679 10.87 -17.61 -6.71
C THR A 679 10.25 -16.30 -6.22
N LEU A 680 8.91 -16.18 -6.19
CA LEU A 680 8.22 -15.03 -5.60
C LEU A 680 8.42 -14.91 -4.07
N GLU A 681 8.57 -16.04 -3.37
CA GLU A 681 8.85 -16.03 -1.92
C GLU A 681 10.32 -15.72 -1.62
N ASP A 682 11.25 -16.38 -2.33
CA ASP A 682 12.69 -16.12 -2.26
C ASP A 682 13.40 -16.73 -3.49
N PRO A 683 14.11 -15.93 -4.31
CA PRO A 683 14.82 -16.46 -5.48
C PRO A 683 15.91 -17.50 -5.16
N SER A 684 16.37 -17.58 -3.90
CA SER A 684 17.37 -18.57 -3.47
C SER A 684 16.76 -19.92 -3.08
N PHE A 685 15.42 -20.03 -3.01
CA PHE A 685 14.75 -21.26 -2.62
C PHE A 685 14.59 -22.23 -3.79
N ALA A 686 14.81 -23.51 -3.51
CA ALA A 686 14.60 -24.61 -4.43
C ALA A 686 13.58 -25.61 -3.87
N ILE A 687 12.97 -26.38 -4.76
CA ILE A 687 12.01 -27.45 -4.43
C ILE A 687 12.71 -28.80 -4.68
N SER A 688 12.66 -29.72 -3.72
CA SER A 688 13.20 -31.07 -3.93
C SER A 688 12.37 -31.84 -4.97
N SER A 689 13.01 -32.78 -5.69
CA SER A 689 12.31 -33.65 -6.65
C SER A 689 11.14 -34.39 -6.00
N THR A 690 11.33 -34.88 -4.78
CA THR A 690 10.30 -35.58 -4.00
C THR A 690 9.08 -34.71 -3.68
N VAL A 691 9.25 -33.40 -3.47
CA VAL A 691 8.14 -32.45 -3.29
C VAL A 691 7.42 -32.21 -4.61
N LEU A 692 8.18 -32.10 -5.70
CA LEU A 692 7.59 -31.92 -7.03
C LEU A 692 6.74 -33.12 -7.44
N ASP A 693 7.21 -34.34 -7.16
CA ASP A 693 6.46 -35.58 -7.39
C ASP A 693 5.17 -35.62 -6.57
N ALA A 694 5.24 -35.19 -5.30
CA ALA A 694 4.06 -35.04 -4.44
C ALA A 694 3.04 -34.06 -5.02
N TYR A 695 3.51 -32.92 -5.51
CA TYR A 695 2.66 -31.92 -6.15
C TYR A 695 2.03 -32.42 -7.46
N LEU A 696 2.70 -33.28 -8.23
CA LEU A 696 2.12 -33.87 -9.45
C LEU A 696 1.04 -34.93 -9.17
N GLN A 697 1.12 -35.59 -8.01
CA GLN A 697 0.18 -36.65 -7.60
C GLN A 697 -1.06 -36.10 -6.89
N TYR A 698 -0.92 -34.97 -6.16
CA TYR A 698 -2.02 -34.38 -5.43
C TYR A 698 -3.13 -33.84 -6.36
N PRO A 699 -4.43 -34.03 -6.04
CA PRO A 699 -5.54 -33.65 -6.91
C PRO A 699 -5.85 -32.15 -6.96
N TRP A 700 -5.31 -31.34 -6.05
CA TRP A 700 -5.47 -29.88 -5.99
C TRP A 700 -6.95 -29.40 -6.00
N PRO A 701 -7.77 -29.76 -5.01
CA PRO A 701 -9.16 -29.29 -4.92
C PRO A 701 -9.31 -27.76 -4.90
N GLY A 702 -8.33 -27.04 -4.36
CA GLY A 702 -8.27 -25.57 -4.37
C GLY A 702 -7.41 -24.97 -5.49
N ASN A 703 -7.05 -25.78 -6.49
CA ASN A 703 -6.34 -25.39 -7.71
C ASN A 703 -5.06 -24.55 -7.42
N VAL A 704 -4.82 -23.49 -8.20
CA VAL A 704 -3.60 -22.66 -8.13
C VAL A 704 -3.50 -21.92 -6.80
N ARG A 705 -4.64 -21.51 -6.22
CA ARG A 705 -4.68 -20.83 -4.91
C ARG A 705 -4.15 -21.74 -3.79
N GLU A 706 -4.52 -23.02 -3.81
CA GLU A 706 -4.01 -24.01 -2.85
C GLU A 706 -2.53 -24.31 -3.08
N LEU A 707 -2.09 -24.48 -4.34
CA LEU A 707 -0.68 -24.67 -4.68
C LEU A 707 0.20 -23.52 -4.16
N GLN A 708 -0.20 -22.28 -4.43
CA GLN A 708 0.50 -21.09 -3.95
C GLN A 708 0.57 -21.06 -2.41
N GLY A 709 -0.54 -21.35 -1.74
CA GLY A 709 -0.61 -21.44 -0.28
C GLY A 709 0.31 -22.52 0.29
N SER A 710 0.34 -23.70 -0.32
CA SER A 710 1.21 -24.82 0.07
C SER A 710 2.68 -24.44 -0.03
N ILE A 711 3.11 -23.87 -1.16
CA ILE A 711 4.50 -23.46 -1.37
C ILE A 711 4.91 -22.36 -0.40
N LYS A 712 4.07 -21.35 -0.20
CA LYS A 712 4.32 -20.28 0.76
C LYS A 712 4.51 -20.82 2.18
N ARG A 713 3.62 -21.71 2.63
CA ARG A 713 3.75 -22.38 3.94
C ARG A 713 5.06 -23.16 4.02
N ALA A 714 5.38 -23.95 3.00
CA ALA A 714 6.57 -24.78 2.98
C ALA A 714 7.86 -23.93 2.97
N ALA A 715 7.88 -22.81 2.25
CA ALA A 715 8.98 -21.85 2.23
C ALA A 715 9.20 -21.21 3.61
N ILE A 716 8.12 -20.82 4.31
CA ILE A 716 8.20 -20.28 5.68
C ILE A 716 8.82 -21.31 6.63
N LEU A 717 8.40 -22.58 6.56
CA LEU A 717 8.94 -23.66 7.39
C LEU A 717 10.42 -23.92 7.10
N ALA A 718 10.79 -24.05 5.82
CA ALA A 718 12.18 -24.22 5.41
C ALA A 718 13.07 -23.05 5.87
N LYS A 719 12.57 -21.81 5.75
CA LYS A 719 13.27 -20.60 6.22
C LYS A 719 13.46 -20.59 7.73
N SER A 720 12.46 -21.03 8.50
CA SER A 720 12.55 -21.11 9.97
C SER A 720 13.67 -22.06 10.43
N GLU A 721 13.95 -23.10 9.64
CA GLU A 721 15.05 -24.04 9.86
C GLU A 721 16.36 -23.63 9.15
N LYS A 722 16.43 -22.41 8.61
CA LYS A 722 17.58 -21.88 7.84
C LYS A 722 17.97 -22.75 6.64
N ARG A 723 16.99 -23.39 6.01
CA ARG A 723 17.15 -24.14 4.76
C ARG A 723 16.66 -23.31 3.57
N SER A 724 17.31 -23.50 2.43
CA SER A 724 16.87 -22.98 1.13
C SER A 724 16.25 -24.06 0.24
N LEU A 725 16.13 -25.30 0.72
CA LEU A 725 15.50 -26.41 0.00
C LEU A 725 14.22 -26.83 0.72
N ILE A 726 13.09 -26.73 0.02
CA ILE A 726 11.79 -27.25 0.46
C ILE A 726 11.79 -28.77 0.32
N GLN A 727 11.43 -29.46 1.41
CA GLN A 727 11.40 -30.92 1.52
C GLN A 727 9.99 -31.43 1.86
N LEU A 728 9.75 -32.74 1.73
CA LEU A 728 8.45 -33.36 1.99
C LEU A 728 7.89 -33.03 3.38
N LYS A 729 8.75 -32.93 4.40
CA LYS A 729 8.35 -32.59 5.78
C LYS A 729 7.76 -31.18 5.93
N ASP A 730 7.99 -30.30 4.95
CA ASP A 730 7.48 -28.93 4.95
C ASP A 730 6.04 -28.85 4.39
N LEU A 731 5.54 -29.93 3.79
CA LEU A 731 4.19 -30.00 3.22
C LEU A 731 3.12 -30.25 4.30
N SER A 732 1.85 -30.13 3.92
CA SER A 732 0.73 -30.49 4.81
C SER A 732 0.59 -32.02 4.92
N GLU A 733 0.05 -32.49 6.04
CA GLU A 733 -0.25 -33.92 6.20
C GLU A 733 -1.20 -34.44 5.13
N GLU A 734 -2.09 -33.61 4.60
CA GLU A 734 -3.02 -33.97 3.52
C GLU A 734 -2.27 -34.37 2.24
N ILE A 735 -1.31 -33.55 1.79
CA ILE A 735 -0.46 -33.84 0.61
C ILE A 735 0.43 -35.05 0.87
N ILE A 736 0.97 -35.18 2.08
CA ILE A 736 1.79 -36.34 2.46
C ILE A 736 0.94 -37.62 2.54
N SER A 737 -0.33 -37.52 2.98
CA SER A 737 -1.24 -38.65 3.09
C SER A 737 -1.71 -39.14 1.72
N SER A 738 -1.87 -38.25 0.73
CA SER A 738 -2.17 -38.65 -0.64
C SER A 738 -1.04 -39.44 -1.28
N LEU A 739 0.21 -39.21 -0.90
CA LEU A 739 1.36 -40.04 -1.30
C LEU A 739 1.29 -41.45 -0.70
N LYS A 740 0.88 -41.55 0.58
CA LYS A 740 0.78 -42.81 1.32
C LYS A 740 -0.33 -43.73 0.78
N GLY A 741 -1.29 -43.18 0.03
CA GLY A 741 -2.39 -43.92 -0.56
C GLY A 741 -2.05 -44.73 -1.82
N GLN A 742 -0.88 -44.52 -2.45
CA GLN A 742 -0.58 -45.14 -3.76
C GLN A 742 0.82 -45.79 -3.91
N VAL A 743 1.75 -45.66 -2.96
CA VAL A 743 3.10 -46.25 -3.06
C VAL A 743 3.45 -47.08 -1.82
N ASP A 744 3.83 -48.35 -1.98
CA ASP A 744 4.21 -49.24 -0.86
C ASP A 744 5.47 -48.71 -0.17
N ILE A 745 5.42 -48.64 1.16
CA ILE A 745 6.55 -48.26 2.01
C ILE A 745 7.78 -49.16 1.77
N GLU A 746 7.60 -50.41 1.33
CA GLU A 746 8.73 -51.29 0.95
C GLU A 746 9.57 -50.71 -0.18
N ASP A 747 8.90 -50.26 -1.24
CA ASP A 747 9.54 -49.79 -2.46
C ASP A 747 10.30 -48.49 -2.18
N GLN A 748 9.72 -47.60 -1.38
CA GLN A 748 10.37 -46.35 -0.97
C GLN A 748 11.62 -46.62 -0.12
N ILE A 749 11.54 -47.53 0.86
CA ILE A 749 12.69 -47.89 1.69
C ILE A 749 13.79 -48.51 0.82
N LEU A 750 13.43 -49.43 -0.09
CA LEU A 750 14.39 -50.11 -0.93
C LEU A 750 15.05 -49.17 -1.94
N GLU A 751 14.30 -48.25 -2.54
CA GLU A 751 14.80 -47.25 -3.48
C GLU A 751 15.75 -46.26 -2.81
N LEU A 752 15.42 -45.76 -1.62
CA LEU A 752 16.30 -44.86 -0.87
C LEU A 752 17.59 -45.55 -0.41
N LEU A 753 17.51 -46.82 0.00
CA LEU A 753 18.69 -47.61 0.36
C LEU A 753 19.58 -47.88 -0.85
N ARG A 754 18.98 -48.14 -2.03
CA ARG A 754 19.70 -48.22 -3.31
C ARG A 754 20.37 -46.89 -3.62
N ASN A 755 19.68 -45.76 -3.60
CA ASN A 755 20.26 -44.44 -3.89
C ASN A 755 21.47 -44.13 -3.01
N LYS A 756 21.46 -44.62 -1.76
CA LYS A 756 22.54 -44.47 -0.78
C LYS A 756 23.58 -45.60 -0.79
N LYS A 757 23.52 -46.51 -1.78
CA LYS A 757 24.42 -47.67 -1.97
C LYS A 757 24.61 -48.47 -0.68
N PHE A 758 23.55 -48.61 0.12
CA PHE A 758 23.56 -49.34 1.39
C PHE A 758 24.71 -48.94 2.33
N SER A 759 25.11 -47.67 2.35
CA SER A 759 26.18 -47.14 3.21
C SER A 759 25.93 -47.39 4.71
N ARG A 760 26.96 -47.25 5.56
CA ARG A 760 26.82 -47.46 7.02
C ARG A 760 25.75 -46.57 7.65
N SER A 761 25.53 -45.37 7.10
CA SER A 761 24.53 -44.40 7.55
C SER A 761 23.21 -44.48 6.78
N SER A 762 23.13 -45.25 5.69
CA SER A 762 21.97 -45.27 4.78
C SER A 762 20.64 -45.55 5.47
N ILE A 763 20.58 -46.42 6.48
CA ILE A 763 19.35 -46.70 7.25
C ILE A 763 18.93 -45.47 8.07
N SER A 764 19.88 -44.78 8.72
CA SER A 764 19.60 -43.57 9.50
C SER A 764 19.16 -42.42 8.60
N GLU A 765 19.88 -42.20 7.51
CA GLU A 765 19.54 -41.18 6.51
C GLU A 765 18.20 -41.47 5.83
N THR A 766 17.83 -42.73 5.63
CA THR A 766 16.53 -43.12 5.05
C THR A 766 15.40 -42.90 6.05
N ALA A 767 15.64 -43.14 7.33
CA ALA A 767 14.69 -42.80 8.39
C ALA A 767 14.44 -41.28 8.50
N GLU A 768 15.51 -40.48 8.42
CA GLU A 768 15.43 -39.02 8.42
C GLU A 768 14.69 -38.49 7.17
N GLU A 769 14.97 -39.05 6.00
CA GLU A 769 14.38 -38.61 4.73
C GLU A 769 12.89 -38.97 4.60
N LEU A 770 12.46 -40.11 5.13
CA LEU A 770 11.04 -40.52 5.11
C LEU A 770 10.17 -39.80 6.15
N GLY A 771 10.76 -39.02 7.07
CA GLY A 771 10.04 -38.05 7.91
C GLY A 771 8.96 -38.62 8.85
N GLY A 772 8.96 -39.93 9.12
CA GLY A 772 7.94 -40.59 9.96
C GLY A 772 8.29 -42.00 10.45
N LEU A 773 9.47 -42.51 10.10
CA LEU A 773 9.96 -43.81 10.54
C LEU A 773 11.23 -43.63 11.36
N ASN A 774 11.36 -44.35 12.47
CA ASN A 774 12.62 -44.37 13.21
C ASN A 774 13.62 -45.33 12.53
N ARG A 775 14.92 -45.15 12.79
CA ARG A 775 16.00 -46.00 12.26
C ARG A 775 15.73 -47.50 12.48
N GLY A 776 15.18 -47.87 13.64
CA GLY A 776 14.84 -49.26 13.96
C GLY A 776 13.77 -49.81 13.03
N THR A 777 12.71 -49.06 12.75
CA THR A 777 11.63 -49.45 11.86
C THR A 777 12.13 -49.66 10.43
N VAL A 778 12.99 -48.77 9.92
CA VAL A 778 13.62 -48.94 8.60
C VAL A 778 14.50 -50.20 8.57
N ALA A 779 15.25 -50.48 9.64
CA ALA A 779 16.05 -51.70 9.75
C ALA A 779 15.20 -52.99 9.78
N GLU A 780 14.05 -52.98 10.46
CA GLU A 780 13.12 -54.12 10.50
C GLU A 780 12.41 -54.34 9.15
N TYR A 781 12.01 -53.26 8.47
CA TYR A 781 11.50 -53.36 7.10
C TYR A 781 12.55 -53.91 6.15
N PHE A 782 13.78 -53.39 6.20
CA PHE A 782 14.86 -53.90 5.36
C PHE A 782 15.17 -55.38 5.63
N ARG A 783 15.15 -55.81 6.88
CA ARG A 783 15.26 -57.23 7.26
C ARG A 783 14.14 -58.08 6.66
N GLY A 784 12.89 -57.59 6.73
CA GLY A 784 11.74 -58.24 6.11
C GLY A 784 11.87 -58.38 4.59
N ILE A 785 12.34 -57.31 3.92
CA ILE A 785 12.64 -57.31 2.49
C ILE A 785 13.73 -58.36 2.16
N CYS A 786 14.78 -58.48 2.98
CA CYS A 786 15.79 -59.53 2.79
C CYS A 786 15.17 -60.94 2.84
N PHE A 787 14.28 -61.21 3.79
CA PHE A 787 13.61 -62.51 3.86
C PHE A 787 12.67 -62.76 2.68
N LYS A 788 11.92 -61.74 2.26
CA LYS A 788 11.02 -61.79 1.10
C LYS A 788 11.79 -62.13 -0.18
N TYR A 789 12.84 -61.37 -0.51
CA TYR A 789 13.65 -61.63 -1.70
C TYR A 789 14.37 -62.98 -1.63
N PHE A 790 14.81 -63.41 -0.44
CA PHE A 790 15.45 -64.72 -0.27
C PHE A 790 14.48 -65.89 -0.50
N PHE A 791 13.23 -65.73 -0.04
CA PHE A 791 12.13 -66.66 -0.32
C PHE A 791 11.75 -66.69 -1.80
N GLU A 792 11.54 -65.52 -2.41
CA GLU A 792 11.13 -65.37 -3.81
C GLU A 792 12.22 -65.86 -4.79
N SER A 793 13.49 -65.71 -4.42
CA SER A 793 14.63 -66.20 -5.21
C SER A 793 14.92 -67.69 -4.99
N VAL A 794 14.02 -68.41 -4.31
CA VAL A 794 14.17 -69.85 -4.02
C VAL A 794 15.52 -70.15 -3.35
N TRP A 795 15.88 -69.33 -2.35
CA TRP A 795 17.08 -69.50 -1.52
C TRP A 795 18.42 -69.25 -2.24
N ASP A 796 18.40 -68.72 -3.47
CA ASP A 796 19.60 -68.33 -4.20
C ASP A 796 20.14 -66.99 -3.68
N LYS A 797 21.35 -67.01 -3.10
CA LYS A 797 21.98 -65.82 -2.50
C LYS A 797 22.36 -64.77 -3.56
N GLU A 798 22.81 -65.19 -4.75
CA GLU A 798 23.26 -64.25 -5.80
C GLU A 798 22.07 -63.53 -6.43
N LEU A 799 20.99 -64.26 -6.74
CA LEU A 799 19.74 -63.69 -7.25
C LEU A 799 19.07 -62.77 -6.21
N THR A 800 19.12 -63.14 -4.92
CA THR A 800 18.61 -62.30 -3.83
C THR A 800 19.36 -60.98 -3.74
N ILE A 801 20.69 -61.01 -3.80
CA ILE A 801 21.53 -59.81 -3.74
C ILE A 801 21.27 -58.92 -4.97
N ALA A 802 21.20 -59.51 -6.17
CA ALA A 802 20.89 -58.77 -7.39
C ALA A 802 19.49 -58.13 -7.33
N GLY A 803 18.51 -58.84 -6.81
CA GLY A 803 17.15 -58.33 -6.62
C GLY A 803 17.07 -57.15 -5.64
N ILE A 804 17.80 -57.21 -4.53
CA ILE A 804 17.82 -56.12 -3.53
C ILE A 804 18.65 -54.93 -4.01
N ALA A 805 19.85 -55.17 -4.56
CA ALA A 805 20.76 -54.11 -4.98
C ALA A 805 20.37 -53.45 -6.31
N GLY A 806 19.61 -54.13 -7.18
CA GLY A 806 19.22 -53.64 -8.50
C GLY A 806 20.43 -53.54 -9.46
N ASN A 807 20.45 -52.53 -10.33
CA ASN A 807 21.52 -52.31 -11.34
C ASN A 807 22.85 -51.79 -10.75
N GLN A 808 23.13 -52.02 -9.46
CA GLN A 808 24.30 -51.48 -8.78
C GLN A 808 25.48 -52.47 -8.79
N ASN A 809 26.71 -51.94 -8.94
CA ASN A 809 27.91 -52.75 -9.07
C ASN A 809 28.83 -52.68 -7.85
N GLY A 810 29.51 -53.80 -7.56
CA GLY A 810 30.65 -53.91 -6.63
C GLY A 810 30.30 -53.73 -5.15
N GLU A 811 30.48 -52.52 -4.65
CA GLU A 811 30.45 -52.22 -3.21
C GLU A 811 29.06 -52.33 -2.57
N ALA A 812 28.00 -52.02 -3.33
CA ALA A 812 26.62 -52.17 -2.87
C ALA A 812 26.24 -53.64 -2.67
N ASN A 813 26.63 -54.51 -3.60
CA ASN A 813 26.36 -55.96 -3.54
C ASN A 813 27.06 -56.60 -2.34
N GLU A 814 28.30 -56.21 -2.06
CA GLU A 814 29.04 -56.70 -0.89
C GLU A 814 28.36 -56.30 0.44
N ARG A 815 27.85 -55.07 0.53
CA ARG A 815 27.14 -54.57 1.71
C ARG A 815 25.79 -55.26 1.92
N VAL A 816 25.03 -55.48 0.85
CA VAL A 816 23.78 -56.24 0.87
C VAL A 816 24.05 -57.70 1.26
N MET A 817 25.06 -58.34 0.66
CA MET A 817 25.49 -59.70 0.99
C MET A 817 25.79 -59.84 2.49
N LYS A 818 26.56 -58.91 3.07
CA LYS A 818 26.91 -58.91 4.49
C LYS A 818 25.68 -58.84 5.38
N LYS A 819 24.70 -58.00 5.03
CA LYS A 819 23.45 -57.85 5.77
C LYS A 819 22.51 -59.04 5.63
N LEU A 820 22.37 -59.58 4.42
CA LEU A 820 21.61 -60.80 4.17
C LEU A 820 22.19 -61.96 4.98
N SER A 821 23.51 -62.13 4.96
CA SER A 821 24.20 -63.18 5.71
C SER A 821 24.05 -63.01 7.23
N GLU A 822 24.09 -61.76 7.73
CA GLU A 822 23.80 -61.44 9.14
C GLU A 822 22.36 -61.83 9.51
N TYR A 823 21.36 -61.47 8.70
CA TYR A 823 19.95 -61.73 9.03
C TYR A 823 19.58 -63.20 8.93
N VAL A 824 20.05 -63.88 7.88
CA VAL A 824 19.81 -65.30 7.65
C VAL A 824 20.62 -66.15 8.64
N GLY A 825 21.88 -65.78 8.93
CA GLY A 825 22.69 -66.43 9.96
C GLY A 825 22.08 -66.30 11.36
N ASN A 826 21.46 -65.16 11.68
CA ASN A 826 20.72 -64.96 12.92
C ASN A 826 19.51 -65.90 13.08
N VAL A 827 18.91 -66.36 11.97
CA VAL A 827 17.85 -67.38 11.97
C VAL A 827 18.46 -68.74 12.28
N VAL A 828 19.57 -69.08 11.61
CA VAL A 828 20.31 -70.34 11.80
C VAL A 828 20.77 -70.53 13.25
N GLU A 829 21.36 -69.52 13.86
CA GLU A 829 21.82 -69.58 15.26
C GLU A 829 20.68 -69.84 16.26
N GLY A 830 19.45 -69.42 15.92
CA GLY A 830 18.28 -69.65 16.76
C GLY A 830 17.63 -71.03 16.58
N VAL A 831 18.08 -71.81 15.60
CA VAL A 831 17.56 -73.15 15.26
C VAL A 831 18.55 -74.22 15.73
N GLN A 832 18.22 -74.95 16.81
CA GLN A 832 18.97 -76.14 17.20
C GLN A 832 18.57 -77.33 16.29
N GLN A 833 19.55 -78.05 15.73
CA GLN A 833 19.30 -79.17 14.83
C GLN A 833 18.43 -80.27 15.49
N GLY A 834 17.42 -80.76 14.77
CA GLY A 834 16.55 -81.87 15.19
C GLY A 834 15.20 -81.49 15.82
N ARG A 835 14.79 -80.21 15.78
CA ARG A 835 13.51 -79.72 16.33
C ARG A 835 12.52 -79.33 15.23
N SER A 836 11.22 -79.46 15.50
CA SER A 836 10.15 -79.05 14.57
C SER A 836 9.98 -77.53 14.55
N LEU A 837 9.31 -76.98 13.52
CA LEU A 837 9.01 -75.54 13.44
C LEU A 837 8.27 -75.04 14.69
N GLU A 838 7.38 -75.87 15.26
CA GLU A 838 6.59 -75.52 16.46
C GLU A 838 7.47 -75.38 17.72
N ASP A 839 8.58 -76.10 17.78
CA ASP A 839 9.52 -76.07 18.91
C ASP A 839 10.47 -74.85 18.88
N VAL A 840 10.74 -74.31 17.68
CA VAL A 840 11.70 -73.21 17.47
C VAL A 840 10.99 -71.85 17.36
N LYS A 841 9.73 -71.83 16.92
CA LYS A 841 8.95 -70.60 16.74
C LYS A 841 8.88 -69.71 18.00
N PRO A 842 8.72 -70.23 19.24
CA PRO A 842 8.65 -69.39 20.44
C PRO A 842 9.96 -68.62 20.74
N SER A 843 11.12 -69.23 20.52
CA SER A 843 12.43 -68.61 20.81
C SER A 843 12.76 -67.51 19.80
N LEU A 844 12.44 -67.72 18.52
CA LEU A 844 12.65 -66.72 17.46
C LEU A 844 11.63 -65.58 17.49
N LYS A 845 10.39 -65.83 17.96
CA LYS A 845 9.35 -64.81 18.09
C LYS A 845 9.77 -63.64 18.98
N ALA A 846 10.58 -63.88 20.02
CA ALA A 846 11.13 -62.83 20.88
C ALA A 846 12.17 -61.95 20.15
N LYS A 847 12.99 -62.55 19.25
CA LYS A 847 14.05 -61.87 18.48
C LYS A 847 13.47 -61.05 17.32
N TYR A 848 12.34 -61.47 16.75
CA TYR A 848 11.66 -60.80 15.62
C TYR A 848 10.33 -60.13 15.99
N LYS A 849 10.13 -59.79 17.27
CA LYS A 849 8.88 -59.15 17.76
C LYS A 849 8.54 -57.82 17.06
N ASN A 850 9.55 -57.13 16.53
CA ASN A 850 9.40 -55.85 15.84
C ASN A 850 9.34 -55.98 14.31
N LEU A 851 9.42 -57.21 13.77
CA LEU A 851 9.30 -57.46 12.34
C LEU A 851 7.84 -57.20 11.92
N PRO A 852 7.59 -56.42 10.84
CA PRO A 852 6.23 -56.16 10.36
C PRO A 852 5.44 -57.44 10.12
N GLN A 853 4.17 -57.49 10.55
CA GLN A 853 3.33 -58.71 10.51
C GLN A 853 3.32 -59.40 9.14
N ARG A 854 3.36 -58.63 8.05
CA ARG A 854 3.41 -59.14 6.67
C ARG A 854 4.57 -60.10 6.36
N TYR A 855 5.68 -60.02 7.10
CA TYR A 855 6.84 -60.89 6.89
C TYR A 855 6.88 -62.11 7.80
N HIS A 856 5.95 -62.26 8.76
CA HIS A 856 5.98 -63.39 9.70
C HIS A 856 5.78 -64.73 8.98
N THR A 857 4.87 -64.77 8.01
CA THR A 857 4.65 -65.98 7.18
C THR A 857 5.88 -66.31 6.35
N ILE A 858 6.54 -65.30 5.78
CA ILE A 858 7.77 -65.48 4.99
C ILE A 858 8.92 -65.99 5.86
N LEU A 859 9.06 -65.44 7.08
CA LEU A 859 10.06 -65.91 8.04
C LEU A 859 9.82 -67.37 8.44
N ASP A 860 8.57 -67.78 8.66
CA ASP A 860 8.20 -69.18 8.92
C ASP A 860 8.65 -70.10 7.76
N GLU A 861 8.48 -69.68 6.50
CA GLU A 861 8.95 -70.43 5.33
C GLU A 861 10.48 -70.50 5.25
N VAL A 862 11.18 -69.41 5.54
CA VAL A 862 12.66 -69.38 5.57
C VAL A 862 13.20 -70.39 6.60
N ILE A 863 12.59 -70.43 7.80
CA ILE A 863 12.95 -71.38 8.86
C ILE A 863 12.64 -72.82 8.45
N ARG A 864 11.44 -73.06 7.91
CA ARG A 864 11.03 -74.40 7.47
C ARG A 864 11.96 -74.93 6.38
N ALA A 865 12.32 -74.09 5.42
CA ALA A 865 13.24 -74.47 4.35
C ALA A 865 14.65 -74.80 4.86
N TYR A 866 15.12 -74.15 5.93
CA TYR A 866 16.38 -74.49 6.58
C TYR A 866 16.31 -75.85 7.29
N LEU A 867 15.23 -76.10 8.04
CA LEU A 867 14.99 -77.38 8.73
C LEU A 867 14.85 -78.55 7.74
N ASP A 868 14.21 -78.31 6.60
CA ASP A 868 14.06 -79.27 5.49
C ASP A 868 15.37 -79.48 4.70
N GLY A 869 16.42 -78.71 4.99
CA GLY A 869 17.71 -78.79 4.29
C GLY A 869 17.71 -78.22 2.87
N LYS A 870 16.72 -77.40 2.51
CA LYS A 870 16.59 -76.77 1.18
C LYS A 870 17.65 -75.70 0.93
N TRP A 871 18.24 -75.13 1.98
CA TRP A 871 19.38 -74.22 1.91
C TRP A 871 20.25 -74.34 3.17
N ARG A 872 21.54 -73.97 3.08
CA ARG A 872 22.52 -74.02 4.18
C ARG A 872 23.40 -72.78 4.26
#